data_AF-A0A1H1KY53-F1
#
_entry.id   AF-A0A1H1KY53-F1
#
_cell.length_a   1.000
_cell.length_b   1.000
_cell.length_c   1.000
_cell.angle_alpha   90.00
_cell.angle_beta   90.00
_cell.angle_gamma   90.00
#
_symmetry.space_group_name_H-M   'P 1'
#
loop_
_entity.id
_entity.type
_entity.pdbx_description
1 polymer ?
#
loop_
_entity_poly.entity_id
_entity_poly.type
_entity_poly.pdbx_seq_one_letter_code
_entity_poly.pdbx_strand_id
1 'polypeptide(L)'
;MDLNPKFQIAWRVPDGGRRVTYVSDQVPTFGADCRDLDVTVERDGDVWHVWVDPEYDLTVEFATATVSLDLQHADALFLNGYNSWTDSWERSPRANMHGLWGTPRSVVDHWVLDASGDYRFARQDPRFGHQHGVGYGYLRFGQAVSLFGDCKPDTGLTVIYEDLSENTITLEKEGPDRILAAGERVEVLTLALVEGTLQGAFSRYVELMGVKRRPAYPIVGFTSWYRHYGDIDAATLRRDLVGVSDILLAQPLEGVLPVFQVDDGYAKVGDWTRPDLERFPAGMGAVADDIRSAGLVPGLWMAPFVCEKDSHTFVEHQDWLLRDTQGHPVMSGSHWSGGYALDTQNPEARDYVRTSLGTATRTWGFELLKLDFLYAAAMVPHAGLNRGELMADALDLLRESVPDKTLFDFCGVPVVSAFGRCEYCRVGCDVGLDWNDTLHMRITGRERVSTKNSLHNTKGRAHLNGVTFLNDPDVFFLRRDVKITDSQRTRLLSADSLLGGVLFTSDDMGAWDSRQMGIFHNALDTFVRRSRELVPREEGSGGLETNDDSRDEEEESDGPSSALDAEVVTSDMTQPMPIVGMTQLMPAVDKTDAPPASDETGVVPGPDMTQAMEGPDMTQAMEGPDMTQAMEGPDMTIVDRPLLAAIEAAEREGNSPKEGDALRESDDTSLETEGNTHE
;
A
#
# COMPACT_ATOMS: atom_id res chain seq x y z
N MET A 1 -11.17 28.53 17.37
CA MET A 1 -10.76 28.90 16.01
C MET A 1 -12.01 29.27 15.23
N ASP A 2 -11.91 30.16 14.24
CA ASP A 2 -13.00 30.38 13.29
C ASP A 2 -12.98 29.20 12.31
N LEU A 3 -13.67 28.10 12.66
CA LEU A 3 -13.65 26.82 11.94
C LEU A 3 -14.48 26.84 10.65
N ASN A 4 -14.87 28.02 10.19
CA ASN A 4 -15.74 28.18 9.04
C ASN A 4 -14.92 28.15 7.74
N PRO A 5 -15.05 27.08 6.93
CA PRO A 5 -14.33 26.99 5.67
C PRO A 5 -14.84 28.03 4.68
N LYS A 6 -13.95 28.49 3.80
CA LYS A 6 -14.29 29.25 2.60
C LYS A 6 -14.30 28.29 1.42
N PHE A 7 -15.37 28.28 0.66
CA PHE A 7 -15.51 27.39 -0.49
C PHE A 7 -15.31 28.15 -1.80
N GLN A 8 -14.66 27.49 -2.77
CA GLN A 8 -14.51 28.00 -4.13
C GLN A 8 -14.93 26.91 -5.11
N ILE A 9 -15.72 27.26 -6.13
CA ILE A 9 -16.10 26.33 -7.19
C ILE A 9 -15.65 26.94 -8.51
N ALA A 10 -14.91 26.15 -9.31
CA ALA A 10 -14.48 26.53 -10.65
C ALA A 10 -15.17 25.65 -11.68
N TRP A 11 -15.69 26.26 -12.76
CA TRP A 11 -16.38 25.54 -13.83
C TRP A 11 -16.09 26.16 -15.20
N ARG A 12 -16.38 25.38 -16.24
CA ARG A 12 -16.38 25.81 -17.64
C ARG A 12 -17.79 25.83 -18.19
N VAL A 13 -18.11 26.91 -18.89
CA VAL A 13 -19.35 27.05 -19.63
C VAL A 13 -19.16 26.60 -21.09
N PRO A 14 -20.24 26.31 -21.85
CA PRO A 14 -20.14 25.77 -23.21
C PRO A 14 -19.35 26.62 -24.21
N ASP A 15 -19.23 27.93 -23.98
CA ASP A 15 -18.42 28.84 -24.80
C ASP A 15 -16.90 28.75 -24.54
N GLY A 16 -16.49 27.86 -23.62
CA GLY A 16 -15.11 27.63 -23.21
C GLY A 16 -14.61 28.57 -22.10
N GLY A 17 -15.41 29.56 -21.70
CA GLY A 17 -15.12 30.47 -20.60
C GLY A 17 -15.01 29.74 -19.26
N ARG A 18 -13.93 30.00 -18.52
CA ARG A 18 -13.76 29.54 -17.15
C ARG A 18 -14.34 30.57 -16.18
N ARG A 19 -15.16 30.12 -15.23
CA ARG A 19 -15.80 30.95 -14.20
C ARG A 19 -15.50 30.37 -12.82
N VAL A 20 -15.55 31.24 -11.80
CA VAL A 20 -15.28 30.89 -10.42
C VAL A 20 -16.26 31.64 -9.52
N THR A 21 -16.74 30.97 -8.46
CA THR A 21 -17.54 31.58 -7.41
C THR A 21 -16.95 31.23 -6.05
N TYR A 22 -17.24 32.08 -5.06
CA TYR A 22 -16.79 31.94 -3.68
C TYR A 22 -17.99 31.94 -2.74
N VAL A 23 -18.03 30.98 -1.83
CA VAL A 23 -19.15 30.78 -0.89
C VAL A 23 -18.60 30.70 0.54
N SER A 24 -19.29 31.35 1.47
CA SER A 24 -19.04 31.25 2.91
C SER A 24 -20.31 30.83 3.64
N ASP A 25 -20.17 30.14 4.76
CA ASP A 25 -21.23 29.60 5.63
C ASP A 25 -22.35 30.59 6.02
N GLN A 26 -22.09 31.90 5.96
CA GLN A 26 -23.02 32.93 6.42
C GLN A 26 -24.00 33.45 5.37
N VAL A 27 -23.86 33.12 4.07
CA VAL A 27 -24.71 33.69 3.01
C VAL A 27 -24.88 32.69 1.85
N PRO A 28 -26.11 32.22 1.55
CA PRO A 28 -26.41 31.65 0.24
C PRO A 28 -26.02 32.68 -0.81
N THR A 29 -25.02 32.39 -1.63
CA THR A 29 -24.48 33.41 -2.53
C THR A 29 -25.48 33.59 -3.67
N PHE A 30 -26.30 34.64 -3.57
CA PHE A 30 -27.06 35.17 -4.68
C PHE A 30 -26.30 36.39 -5.22
N GLY A 31 -25.28 36.13 -6.03
CA GLY A 31 -24.41 37.13 -6.65
C GLY A 31 -24.58 37.17 -8.17
N ALA A 32 -24.08 38.23 -8.83
CA ALA A 32 -24.27 38.42 -10.28
C ALA A 32 -23.64 37.32 -11.16
N ASP A 33 -22.68 36.55 -10.63
CA ASP A 33 -22.01 35.40 -11.28
C ASP A 33 -22.67 34.05 -10.93
N CYS A 34 -23.67 34.02 -10.03
CA CYS A 34 -24.54 32.88 -9.71
C CYS A 34 -25.64 32.69 -10.77
N ARG A 35 -25.43 33.16 -12.00
CA ARG A 35 -26.41 33.01 -13.10
C ARG A 35 -26.33 31.66 -13.78
N ASP A 36 -25.21 30.96 -13.61
CA ASP A 36 -24.92 29.71 -14.31
C ASP A 36 -24.94 28.50 -13.39
N LEU A 37 -24.62 28.71 -12.11
CA LEU A 37 -24.37 27.65 -11.15
C LEU A 37 -24.83 28.13 -9.77
N ASP A 38 -25.89 27.51 -9.28
CA ASP A 38 -26.31 27.63 -7.90
C ASP A 38 -25.42 26.73 -7.03
N VAL A 39 -25.04 27.24 -5.85
CA VAL A 39 -24.18 26.51 -4.91
C VAL A 39 -24.83 26.52 -3.53
N THR A 40 -25.03 25.33 -2.98
CA THR A 40 -25.61 25.14 -1.64
C THR A 40 -24.58 24.52 -0.72
N VAL A 41 -24.35 25.15 0.44
CA VAL A 41 -23.47 24.63 1.49
C VAL A 41 -24.31 24.30 2.71
N GLU A 42 -24.25 23.04 3.13
CA GLU A 42 -24.96 22.53 4.31
C GLU A 42 -23.93 22.01 5.33
N ARG A 43 -24.22 22.20 6.62
CA ARG A 43 -23.38 21.67 7.71
C ARG A 43 -24.18 20.71 8.58
N ASP A 44 -23.68 19.49 8.74
CA ASP A 44 -24.20 18.49 9.66
C ASP A 44 -23.11 18.10 10.66
N GLY A 45 -23.18 18.68 11.87
CA GLY A 45 -22.19 18.49 12.92
C GLY A 45 -20.77 18.88 12.49
N ASP A 46 -19.93 17.85 12.30
CA ASP A 46 -18.51 17.94 11.93
C ASP A 46 -18.29 17.97 10.41
N VAL A 47 -19.35 17.80 9.61
CA VAL A 47 -19.28 17.64 8.15
C VAL A 47 -19.92 18.82 7.44
N TRP A 48 -19.27 19.26 6.37
CA TRP A 48 -19.77 20.24 5.41
C TRP A 48 -20.04 19.57 4.07
N HIS A 49 -21.20 19.82 3.50
CA HIS A 49 -21.64 19.32 2.20
C HIS A 49 -21.75 20.48 1.22
N VAL A 50 -21.09 20.38 0.06
CA VAL A 50 -21.13 21.38 -0.99
C VAL A 50 -21.81 20.78 -2.21
N TRP A 51 -22.95 21.36 -2.56
CA TRP A 51 -23.75 20.97 -3.71
C TRP A 51 -23.70 22.06 -4.77
N VAL A 52 -23.80 21.63 -6.03
CA VAL A 52 -23.95 22.51 -7.18
C VAL A 52 -25.17 22.10 -7.99
N ASP A 53 -25.85 23.11 -8.53
CA ASP A 53 -27.07 22.99 -9.33
C ASP A 53 -26.89 23.89 -10.57
N PRO A 54 -26.50 23.33 -11.73
CA PRO A 54 -26.21 24.14 -12.91
C PRO A 54 -27.51 24.62 -13.58
N GLU A 55 -27.56 25.89 -13.99
CA GLU A 55 -28.70 26.48 -14.72
C GLU A 55 -28.72 26.10 -16.21
N TYR A 56 -27.57 25.66 -16.73
CA TYR A 56 -27.40 25.09 -18.07
C TYR A 56 -26.22 24.12 -18.08
N ASP A 57 -26.12 23.33 -19.14
CA ASP A 57 -25.06 22.34 -19.31
C ASP A 57 -23.66 22.95 -19.14
N LEU A 58 -22.89 22.46 -18.16
CA LEU A 58 -21.55 22.97 -17.85
C LEU A 58 -20.67 21.87 -17.22
N THR A 59 -19.37 22.11 -17.10
CA THR A 59 -18.43 21.18 -16.46
C THR A 59 -17.81 21.83 -15.23
N VAL A 60 -17.91 21.19 -14.07
CA VAL A 60 -17.22 21.62 -12.86
C VAL A 60 -15.79 21.08 -12.90
N GLU A 61 -14.79 21.97 -12.83
CA GLU A 61 -13.38 21.57 -12.85
C GLU A 61 -12.93 21.09 -11.47
N PHE A 62 -13.24 21.87 -10.42
CA PHE A 62 -12.92 21.53 -9.04
C PHE A 62 -13.77 22.33 -8.05
N ALA A 63 -13.85 21.79 -6.83
CA ALA A 63 -14.34 22.48 -5.65
C ALA A 63 -13.23 22.53 -4.59
N THR A 64 -13.09 23.66 -3.90
CA THR A 64 -12.14 23.79 -2.80
C THR A 64 -12.81 24.16 -1.49
N ALA A 65 -12.20 23.75 -0.38
CA ALA A 65 -12.46 24.27 0.94
C ALA A 65 -11.15 24.73 1.59
N THR A 66 -11.07 26.01 1.89
CA THR A 66 -9.95 26.63 2.61
C THR A 66 -10.33 26.84 4.07
N VAL A 67 -9.56 26.24 4.98
CA VAL A 67 -9.76 26.26 6.42
C VAL A 67 -8.58 27.00 7.06
N SER A 68 -8.87 27.94 7.95
CA SER A 68 -7.86 28.61 8.76
C SER A 68 -7.58 27.80 10.03
N LEU A 69 -6.38 27.22 10.10
CA LEU A 69 -5.93 26.38 11.22
C LEU A 69 -4.64 26.95 11.82
N ASP A 70 -4.39 26.74 13.10
CA ASP A 70 -3.21 27.30 13.79
C ASP A 70 -1.89 26.55 13.45
N LEU A 71 -1.43 26.70 12.21
CA LEU A 71 -0.19 26.09 11.71
C LEU A 71 1.05 26.64 12.43
N GLN A 72 1.00 27.88 12.92
CA GLN A 72 2.17 28.53 13.52
C GLN A 72 2.56 27.90 14.87
N HIS A 73 1.57 27.43 15.64
CA HIS A 73 1.74 26.82 16.96
C HIS A 73 1.55 25.30 16.98
N ALA A 74 1.24 24.67 15.85
CA ALA A 74 1.15 23.21 15.77
C ALA A 74 2.53 22.56 15.98
N ASP A 75 2.56 21.49 16.77
CA ASP A 75 3.77 20.70 17.00
C ASP A 75 4.18 19.93 15.75
N ALA A 76 3.17 19.45 15.01
CA ALA A 76 3.36 18.73 13.76
C ALA A 76 2.16 18.88 12.81
N LEU A 77 2.45 18.72 11.52
CA LEU A 77 1.50 18.55 10.43
C LEU A 77 1.70 17.15 9.84
N PHE A 78 0.63 16.38 9.77
CA PHE A 78 0.56 15.16 8.98
C PHE A 78 -0.31 15.41 7.75
N LEU A 79 0.21 15.06 6.59
CA LEU A 79 -0.54 15.01 5.33
C LEU A 79 -0.35 13.61 4.76
N ASN A 80 -1.46 12.92 4.47
CA ASN A 80 -1.38 11.60 3.85
C ASN A 80 -0.83 11.72 2.42
N GLY A 81 0.17 10.92 2.07
CA GLY A 81 0.70 10.82 0.71
C GLY A 81 -0.30 10.17 -0.26
N TYR A 82 -0.13 10.43 -1.55
CA TYR A 82 -1.02 9.96 -2.62
C TYR A 82 -1.33 8.47 -2.55
N ASN A 83 -0.32 7.61 -2.68
CA ASN A 83 -0.51 6.16 -2.66
C ASN A 83 0.28 5.46 -1.55
N SER A 84 0.21 4.12 -1.54
CA SER A 84 0.92 3.25 -0.60
C SER A 84 2.38 3.68 -0.39
N TRP A 85 3.08 4.04 -1.47
CA TRP A 85 4.51 4.32 -1.43
C TRP A 85 4.86 5.76 -1.10
N THR A 86 3.95 6.70 -1.37
CA THR A 86 4.20 8.13 -1.12
C THR A 86 4.40 8.39 0.37
N ASP A 87 5.47 9.13 0.66
CA ASP A 87 5.82 9.45 2.03
C ASP A 87 4.73 10.15 2.86
N SER A 88 4.54 9.65 4.09
CA SER A 88 3.44 9.99 4.99
C SER A 88 3.90 9.88 6.43
N TRP A 89 4.30 11.00 7.02
CA TRP A 89 4.67 11.10 8.44
C TRP A 89 4.49 12.53 8.94
N GLU A 90 4.48 12.68 10.27
CA GLU A 90 4.43 13.99 10.93
C GLU A 90 5.68 14.83 10.64
N ARG A 91 5.49 16.00 10.05
CA ARG A 91 6.53 16.98 9.76
C ARG A 91 6.27 18.26 10.54
N SER A 92 7.29 19.10 10.69
CA SER A 92 7.03 20.48 11.10
C SER A 92 6.15 21.16 10.04
N PRO A 93 5.17 22.00 10.41
CA PRO A 93 4.49 22.88 9.46
C PRO A 93 5.47 23.74 8.65
N ARG A 94 6.63 24.08 9.24
CA ARG A 94 7.72 24.83 8.58
C ARG A 94 8.58 23.99 7.65
N ALA A 95 8.35 22.68 7.53
CA ALA A 95 9.15 21.82 6.68
C ALA A 95 8.98 22.18 5.21
N ASN A 96 9.94 21.75 4.39
CA ASN A 96 9.80 21.72 2.96
C ASN A 96 9.42 20.30 2.50
N MET A 97 8.79 20.22 1.33
CA MET A 97 8.45 18.94 0.72
C MET A 97 9.17 18.82 -0.61
N HIS A 98 10.23 18.02 -0.62
CA HIS A 98 11.00 17.76 -1.83
C HIS A 98 10.32 16.68 -2.67
N GLY A 99 9.78 17.08 -3.82
CA GLY A 99 9.39 16.19 -4.91
C GLY A 99 10.47 16.15 -6.01
N LEU A 100 10.02 16.06 -7.27
CA LEU A 100 10.91 16.03 -8.45
C LEU A 100 11.45 17.40 -8.89
N TRP A 101 11.21 18.47 -8.13
CA TRP A 101 11.52 19.84 -8.53
C TRP A 101 13.00 20.08 -8.91
N GLY A 102 13.94 19.38 -8.25
CA GLY A 102 15.38 19.47 -8.54
C GLY A 102 15.88 18.53 -9.63
N THR A 103 15.01 17.65 -10.15
CA THR A 103 15.40 16.58 -11.07
C THR A 103 15.23 17.06 -12.51
N PRO A 104 16.26 16.99 -13.38
CA PRO A 104 16.16 17.46 -14.76
C PRO A 104 15.01 16.77 -15.51
N ARG A 105 14.23 17.55 -16.29
CA ARG A 105 13.05 17.00 -16.98
C ARG A 105 13.38 15.84 -17.91
N SER A 106 14.53 15.86 -18.58
CA SER A 106 14.99 14.73 -19.41
C SER A 106 15.23 13.44 -18.61
N VAL A 107 15.65 13.54 -17.34
CA VAL A 107 15.81 12.40 -16.44
C VAL A 107 14.44 11.89 -15.98
N VAL A 108 13.54 12.82 -15.62
CA VAL A 108 12.15 12.49 -15.26
C VAL A 108 11.44 11.77 -16.41
N ASP A 109 11.56 12.27 -17.64
CA ASP A 109 10.93 11.68 -18.82
C ASP A 109 11.55 10.33 -19.20
N HIS A 110 12.88 10.20 -19.12
CA HIS A 110 13.58 8.96 -19.49
C HIS A 110 13.26 7.81 -18.53
N TRP A 111 13.21 8.08 -17.23
CA TRP A 111 12.93 7.08 -16.19
C TRP A 111 11.48 7.08 -15.72
N VAL A 112 10.63 7.93 -16.29
CA VAL A 112 9.21 8.07 -15.95
C VAL A 112 8.99 8.27 -14.45
N LEU A 113 9.85 9.08 -13.80
CA LEU A 113 9.85 9.25 -12.35
C LEU A 113 8.57 9.92 -11.81
N ASP A 114 7.81 10.57 -12.69
CA ASP A 114 6.59 11.28 -12.35
C ASP A 114 5.31 10.43 -12.43
N ALA A 115 5.41 9.14 -12.79
CA ALA A 115 4.24 8.27 -12.98
C ALA A 115 3.64 7.75 -11.67
N SER A 116 4.46 7.28 -10.74
CA SER A 116 3.98 6.58 -9.54
C SER A 116 3.52 7.51 -8.43
N GLY A 117 3.86 8.81 -8.48
CA GLY A 117 3.45 9.80 -7.49
C GLY A 117 2.33 10.70 -7.98
N ASP A 118 2.14 11.81 -7.27
CA ASP A 118 1.14 12.85 -7.58
C ASP A 118 1.66 13.96 -8.51
N TYR A 119 2.91 13.85 -8.98
CA TYR A 119 3.63 14.90 -9.71
C TYR A 119 2.97 15.39 -11.01
N ARG A 120 2.08 14.58 -11.61
CA ARG A 120 1.37 14.92 -12.86
C ARG A 120 0.13 15.77 -12.64
N PHE A 121 -0.38 15.88 -11.41
CA PHE A 121 -1.63 16.59 -11.13
C PHE A 121 -1.57 17.48 -9.87
N ALA A 122 -0.76 17.14 -8.87
CA ALA A 122 -0.58 17.96 -7.68
C ALA A 122 0.45 19.07 -7.91
N ARG A 123 0.09 20.30 -7.52
CA ARG A 123 1.00 21.45 -7.59
C ARG A 123 2.18 21.25 -6.64
N GLN A 124 3.39 21.24 -7.20
CA GLN A 124 4.63 21.15 -6.43
C GLN A 124 5.10 22.55 -6.01
N ASP A 125 5.38 22.72 -4.72
CA ASP A 125 5.97 23.95 -4.16
C ASP A 125 7.13 23.59 -3.21
N PRO A 126 8.39 23.80 -3.61
CA PRO A 126 9.55 23.38 -2.82
C PRO A 126 9.87 24.34 -1.65
N ARG A 127 9.12 25.44 -1.50
CA ARG A 127 9.34 26.42 -0.43
C ARG A 127 8.99 25.80 0.93
N PHE A 128 9.65 26.27 1.99
CA PHE A 128 9.30 25.90 3.36
C PHE A 128 7.89 26.41 3.72
N GLY A 129 7.08 25.59 4.39
CA GLY A 129 5.70 25.95 4.73
C GLY A 129 4.73 25.93 3.55
N HIS A 130 5.02 25.09 2.53
CA HIS A 130 4.16 24.83 1.39
C HIS A 130 4.12 23.32 1.08
N GLN A 131 3.50 22.56 1.97
CA GLN A 131 3.39 21.11 1.91
C GLN A 131 2.11 20.65 1.20
N HIS A 132 2.06 19.42 0.72
CA HIS A 132 0.83 18.84 0.16
C HIS A 132 0.63 17.35 0.50
N GLY A 133 -0.61 16.90 0.39
CA GLY A 133 -1.01 15.50 0.52
C GLY A 133 -2.34 15.24 -0.16
N VAL A 134 -2.97 14.11 0.15
CA VAL A 134 -4.16 13.61 -0.53
C VAL A 134 -5.15 13.03 0.47
N GLY A 135 -6.42 13.42 0.31
CA GLY A 135 -7.59 12.89 1.00
C GLY A 135 -7.78 13.42 2.42
N TYR A 136 -6.80 13.26 3.31
CA TYR A 136 -6.88 13.76 4.68
C TYR A 136 -5.51 14.18 5.28
N GLY A 137 -5.57 14.97 6.34
CA GLY A 137 -4.42 15.35 7.16
C GLY A 137 -4.85 15.81 8.55
N TYR A 138 -3.88 16.14 9.39
CA TYR A 138 -4.14 16.69 10.71
C TYR A 138 -3.01 17.59 11.21
N LEU A 139 -3.36 18.53 12.09
CA LEU A 139 -2.41 19.23 12.95
C LEU A 139 -2.39 18.61 14.33
N ARG A 140 -1.21 18.51 14.94
CA ARG A 140 -1.06 18.01 16.31
C ARG A 140 -0.67 19.11 17.28
N PHE A 141 -1.31 19.09 18.45
CA PHE A 141 -1.09 19.96 19.60
C PHE A 141 -1.05 19.11 20.88
N GLY A 142 0.14 18.72 21.31
CA GLY A 142 0.37 17.73 22.35
C GLY A 142 -0.29 16.40 21.98
N GLN A 143 -1.31 16.02 22.76
CA GLN A 143 -2.10 14.80 22.53
C GLN A 143 -3.37 15.04 21.69
N ALA A 144 -3.71 16.29 21.41
CA ALA A 144 -4.86 16.65 20.60
C ALA A 144 -4.47 16.79 19.12
N VAL A 145 -5.41 16.50 18.23
CA VAL A 145 -5.29 16.77 16.80
C VAL A 145 -6.51 17.53 16.30
N SER A 146 -6.30 18.34 15.26
CA SER A 146 -7.34 18.89 14.41
C SER A 146 -7.21 18.25 13.04
N LEU A 147 -8.07 17.27 12.76
CA LEU A 147 -8.13 16.50 11.51
C LEU A 147 -9.04 17.20 10.51
N PHE A 148 -8.61 17.20 9.24
CA PHE A 148 -9.37 17.67 8.10
C PHE A 148 -9.29 16.63 6.97
N GLY A 149 -10.39 16.36 6.29
CA GLY A 149 -10.38 15.39 5.19
C GLY A 149 -11.66 15.36 4.38
N ASP A 150 -11.55 14.87 3.14
CA ASP A 150 -12.70 14.58 2.28
C ASP A 150 -13.39 13.28 2.72
N CYS A 151 -14.72 13.30 2.79
CA CYS A 151 -15.49 12.12 3.18
C CYS A 151 -15.89 11.23 2.00
N LYS A 152 -15.75 11.69 0.76
CA LYS A 152 -16.23 10.99 -0.45
C LYS A 152 -15.14 10.83 -1.51
N PRO A 153 -14.05 10.08 -1.23
CA PRO A 153 -12.93 9.92 -2.16
C PRO A 153 -13.35 9.29 -3.51
N ASP A 154 -14.45 8.55 -3.54
CA ASP A 154 -14.98 7.88 -4.73
C ASP A 154 -15.63 8.82 -5.75
N THR A 155 -15.82 10.09 -5.38
CA THR A 155 -16.44 11.11 -6.25
C THR A 155 -15.44 12.10 -6.85
N GLY A 156 -14.15 11.97 -6.50
CA GLY A 156 -13.10 12.87 -6.93
C GLY A 156 -11.87 12.77 -6.03
N LEU A 157 -10.68 12.79 -6.63
CA LEU A 157 -9.44 12.86 -5.85
C LEU A 157 -9.36 14.24 -5.19
N THR A 158 -9.00 14.25 -3.90
CA THR A 158 -8.82 15.50 -3.14
C THR A 158 -7.34 15.71 -2.83
N VAL A 159 -6.74 16.76 -3.38
CA VAL A 159 -5.38 17.20 -3.04
C VAL A 159 -5.48 18.25 -1.93
N ILE A 160 -4.61 18.15 -0.93
CA ILE A 160 -4.55 19.08 0.19
C ILE A 160 -3.27 19.89 0.08
N TYR A 161 -3.41 21.21 0.14
CA TYR A 161 -2.32 22.17 0.12
C TYR A 161 -2.24 22.92 1.44
N GLU A 162 -1.04 22.98 2.00
CA GLU A 162 -0.73 23.80 3.15
C GLU A 162 -0.09 25.13 2.72
N ASP A 163 -0.47 26.21 3.39
CA ASP A 163 0.18 27.50 3.29
C ASP A 163 0.40 28.09 4.68
N LEU A 164 1.62 27.97 5.19
CA LEU A 164 2.00 28.48 6.50
C LEU A 164 1.88 30.00 6.59
N SER A 165 2.16 30.71 5.49
CA SER A 165 2.22 32.16 5.47
C SER A 165 0.83 32.78 5.63
N GLU A 166 -0.17 32.15 5.01
CA GLU A 166 -1.58 32.50 5.14
C GLU A 166 -2.27 31.78 6.31
N ASN A 167 -1.57 30.84 6.96
CA ASN A 167 -2.07 30.02 8.06
C ASN A 167 -3.34 29.24 7.65
N THR A 168 -3.29 28.59 6.47
CA THR A 168 -4.43 27.87 5.89
C THR A 168 -4.09 26.47 5.38
N ILE A 169 -5.10 25.61 5.40
CA ILE A 169 -5.15 24.34 4.66
C ILE A 169 -6.24 24.46 3.60
N THR A 170 -5.93 24.12 2.35
CA THR A 170 -6.90 24.08 1.25
C THR A 170 -7.04 22.66 0.74
N LEU A 171 -8.24 22.10 0.81
CA LEU A 171 -8.60 20.86 0.14
C LEU A 171 -9.16 21.23 -1.23
N GLU A 172 -8.58 20.71 -2.30
CA GLU A 172 -9.00 20.89 -3.69
C GLU A 172 -9.42 19.54 -4.25
N LYS A 173 -10.71 19.39 -4.55
CA LYS A 173 -11.32 18.15 -5.04
C LYS A 173 -11.66 18.27 -6.52
N GLU A 174 -11.24 17.27 -7.29
CA GLU A 174 -11.61 17.15 -8.70
C GLU A 174 -13.14 17.11 -8.86
N GLY A 175 -13.65 17.87 -9.84
CA GLY A 175 -15.04 17.77 -10.24
C GLY A 175 -15.31 16.51 -11.09
N PRO A 176 -16.57 16.20 -11.40
CA PRO A 176 -16.91 15.13 -12.34
C PRO A 176 -16.30 15.39 -13.73
N ASP A 177 -15.72 14.38 -14.37
CA ASP A 177 -15.09 14.51 -15.71
C ASP A 177 -16.13 14.46 -16.84
N ARG A 178 -17.27 15.12 -16.65
CA ARG A 178 -18.39 15.14 -17.61
C ARG A 178 -19.13 16.46 -17.59
N ILE A 179 -20.04 16.62 -18.55
CA ILE A 179 -21.02 17.70 -18.55
C ILE A 179 -22.09 17.37 -17.52
N LEU A 180 -22.36 18.31 -16.61
CA LEU A 180 -23.52 18.30 -15.73
C LEU A 180 -24.69 18.92 -16.47
N ALA A 181 -25.83 18.23 -16.52
CA ALA A 181 -27.01 18.72 -17.21
C ALA A 181 -27.70 19.82 -16.40
N ALA A 182 -28.39 20.75 -17.07
CA ALA A 182 -29.21 21.76 -16.41
C ALA A 182 -30.15 21.16 -15.35
N GLY A 183 -30.10 21.66 -14.11
CA GLY A 183 -30.87 21.19 -12.96
C GLY A 183 -30.36 19.91 -12.30
N GLU A 184 -29.22 19.36 -12.74
CA GLU A 184 -28.60 18.19 -12.13
C GLU A 184 -27.87 18.58 -10.82
N ARG A 185 -28.50 18.29 -9.68
CA ARG A 185 -27.89 18.50 -8.37
C ARG A 185 -26.77 17.50 -8.10
N VAL A 186 -25.53 17.98 -7.93
CA VAL A 186 -24.35 17.14 -7.66
C VAL A 186 -23.61 17.62 -6.41
N GLU A 187 -23.21 16.69 -5.55
CA GLU A 187 -22.34 17.00 -4.41
C GLU A 187 -20.88 16.96 -4.87
N VAL A 188 -20.20 18.10 -4.82
CA VAL A 188 -18.84 18.27 -5.36
C VAL A 188 -17.76 18.22 -4.29
N LEU A 189 -18.12 18.37 -3.00
CA LEU A 189 -17.19 18.26 -1.88
C LEU A 189 -17.93 17.91 -0.58
N THR A 190 -17.36 16.98 0.18
CA THR A 190 -17.83 16.65 1.53
C THR A 190 -16.64 16.73 2.49
N LEU A 191 -16.57 17.77 3.31
CA LEU A 191 -15.42 18.03 4.20
C LEU A 191 -15.75 17.66 5.64
N ALA A 192 -14.94 16.83 6.28
CA ALA A 192 -14.95 16.65 7.73
C ALA A 192 -13.87 17.49 8.42
N LEU A 193 -14.25 18.11 9.55
CA LEU A 193 -13.33 18.76 10.50
C LEU A 193 -13.56 18.15 11.88
N VAL A 194 -12.56 17.44 12.41
CA VAL A 194 -12.69 16.66 13.65
C VAL A 194 -11.57 17.00 14.62
N GLU A 195 -11.92 17.28 15.87
CA GLU A 195 -10.96 17.48 16.95
C GLU A 195 -10.98 16.30 17.93
N GLY A 196 -9.83 15.92 18.50
CA GLY A 196 -9.77 14.86 19.49
C GLY A 196 -8.36 14.32 19.70
N THR A 197 -8.23 13.13 20.28
CA THR A 197 -6.97 12.37 20.19
C THR A 197 -6.80 11.83 18.76
N LEU A 198 -5.57 11.51 18.33
CA LEU A 198 -5.34 10.99 16.97
C LEU A 198 -6.25 9.79 16.65
N GLN A 199 -6.28 8.79 17.54
CA GLN A 199 -7.12 7.60 17.33
C GLN A 199 -8.62 7.93 17.31
N GLY A 200 -9.08 8.80 18.23
CA GLY A 200 -10.49 9.18 18.32
C GLY A 200 -10.97 10.01 17.14
N ALA A 201 -10.19 11.03 16.75
CA ALA A 201 -10.49 11.89 15.61
C ALA A 201 -10.47 11.11 14.29
N PHE A 202 -9.49 10.22 14.10
CA PHE A 202 -9.42 9.40 12.90
C PHE A 202 -10.55 8.37 12.83
N SER A 203 -10.88 7.69 13.94
CA SER A 203 -12.01 6.75 13.98
C SER A 203 -13.33 7.47 13.65
N ARG A 204 -13.55 8.65 14.24
CA ARG A 204 -14.71 9.51 13.92
C ARG A 204 -14.74 9.92 12.46
N TYR A 205 -13.60 10.29 11.86
CA TYR A 205 -13.52 10.61 10.44
C TYR A 205 -13.93 9.43 9.56
N VAL A 206 -13.44 8.22 9.83
CA VAL A 206 -13.82 7.00 9.09
C VAL A 206 -15.30 6.66 9.27
N GLU A 207 -15.87 6.87 10.47
CA GLU A 207 -17.31 6.75 10.71
C GLU A 207 -18.12 7.75 9.87
N LEU A 208 -17.67 9.01 9.78
CA LEU A 208 -18.31 10.06 8.97
C LEU A 208 -18.25 9.75 7.47
N MET A 209 -17.23 9.02 7.01
CA MET A 209 -17.16 8.48 5.65
C MET A 209 -18.16 7.33 5.41
N GLY A 210 -18.72 6.74 6.47
CA GLY A 210 -19.54 5.53 6.37
C GLY A 210 -18.75 4.27 6.03
N VAL A 211 -17.42 4.30 6.20
CA VAL A 211 -16.53 3.18 5.89
C VAL A 211 -16.55 2.16 7.02
N LYS A 212 -16.56 0.87 6.66
CA LYS A 212 -16.35 -0.23 7.59
C LYS A 212 -15.19 -1.09 7.09
N ARG A 213 -14.26 -1.41 8.00
CA ARG A 213 -13.17 -2.34 7.72
C ARG A 213 -13.72 -3.73 7.39
N ARG A 214 -13.07 -4.41 6.43
CA ARG A 214 -13.34 -5.83 6.14
C ARG A 214 -12.73 -6.73 7.23
N PRO A 215 -13.46 -7.73 7.72
CA PRO A 215 -12.96 -8.62 8.75
C PRO A 215 -11.83 -9.49 8.20
N ALA A 216 -10.69 -9.50 8.89
CA ALA A 216 -9.55 -10.33 8.53
C ALA A 216 -8.71 -10.62 9.78
N TYR A 217 -8.09 -11.79 9.81
CA TYR A 217 -7.05 -12.13 10.77
C TYR A 217 -5.73 -11.48 10.35
N PRO A 218 -4.88 -11.01 11.27
CA PRO A 218 -3.52 -10.63 10.93
C PRO A 218 -2.75 -11.80 10.30
N ILE A 219 -1.82 -11.50 9.39
CA ILE A 219 -1.07 -12.51 8.63
C ILE A 219 0.42 -12.45 8.96
N VAL A 220 1.07 -13.62 8.97
CA VAL A 220 2.50 -13.77 9.22
C VAL A 220 3.08 -14.77 8.24
N GLY A 221 4.31 -14.56 7.78
CA GLY A 221 4.96 -15.54 6.92
C GLY A 221 5.94 -14.94 5.93
N PHE A 222 5.82 -15.37 4.68
CA PHE A 222 6.87 -15.20 3.68
C PHE A 222 6.37 -14.61 2.36
N THR A 223 7.20 -13.77 1.74
CA THR A 223 7.10 -13.35 0.34
C THR A 223 8.42 -13.60 -0.39
N SER A 224 8.39 -14.00 -1.67
CA SER A 224 9.60 -14.33 -2.43
C SER A 224 10.41 -13.12 -2.93
N TRP A 225 9.87 -11.90 -2.87
CA TRP A 225 10.40 -10.72 -3.58
C TRP A 225 11.80 -10.28 -3.13
N TYR A 226 12.00 -9.95 -1.85
CA TYR A 226 13.21 -9.26 -1.37
C TYR A 226 14.45 -10.16 -1.23
N ARG A 227 14.36 -11.41 -1.67
CA ARG A 227 15.49 -12.32 -1.83
C ARG A 227 15.71 -12.74 -3.26
N HIS A 228 14.64 -13.06 -3.99
CA HIS A 228 14.73 -13.63 -5.34
C HIS A 228 14.41 -12.63 -6.45
N TYR A 229 13.67 -11.55 -6.15
CA TYR A 229 13.02 -10.70 -7.14
C TYR A 229 12.29 -11.59 -8.17
N GLY A 230 12.38 -11.27 -9.46
CA GLY A 230 11.83 -12.10 -10.53
C GLY A 230 12.52 -13.45 -10.74
N ASP A 231 13.61 -13.77 -10.03
CA ASP A 231 14.37 -15.02 -10.19
C ASP A 231 13.82 -16.18 -9.32
N ILE A 232 12.53 -16.52 -9.52
CA ILE A 232 11.83 -17.63 -8.88
C ILE A 232 11.46 -18.77 -9.85
N ASP A 233 11.60 -20.01 -9.41
CA ASP A 233 11.10 -21.19 -10.10
C ASP A 233 10.46 -22.17 -9.11
N ALA A 234 9.82 -23.22 -9.62
CA ALA A 234 9.14 -24.21 -8.76
C ALA A 234 10.08 -24.88 -7.74
N ALA A 235 11.37 -25.05 -8.08
CA ALA A 235 12.35 -25.67 -7.20
C ALA A 235 12.78 -24.72 -6.07
N THR A 236 12.94 -23.44 -6.37
CA THR A 236 13.30 -22.38 -5.43
C THR A 236 12.17 -22.17 -4.44
N LEU A 237 10.93 -21.98 -4.91
CA LEU A 237 9.77 -21.84 -4.03
C LEU A 237 9.58 -23.05 -3.13
N ARG A 238 9.82 -24.28 -3.62
CA ARG A 238 9.74 -25.49 -2.79
C ARG A 238 10.78 -25.48 -1.67
N ARG A 239 12.01 -25.02 -1.93
CA ARG A 239 13.04 -24.93 -0.88
C ARG A 239 12.64 -23.93 0.20
N ASP A 240 12.18 -22.76 -0.20
CA ASP A 240 11.72 -21.74 0.75
C ASP A 240 10.51 -22.23 1.53
N LEU A 241 9.55 -22.88 0.86
CA LEU A 241 8.35 -23.43 1.49
C LEU A 241 8.69 -24.40 2.62
N VAL A 242 9.65 -25.31 2.41
CA VAL A 242 10.10 -26.25 3.46
C VAL A 242 10.68 -25.48 4.66
N GLY A 243 11.58 -24.52 4.41
CA GLY A 243 12.18 -23.72 5.48
C GLY A 243 11.15 -22.90 6.26
N VAL A 244 10.18 -22.30 5.56
CA VAL A 244 9.10 -21.52 6.18
C VAL A 244 8.17 -22.43 6.96
N SER A 245 7.71 -23.54 6.40
CA SER A 245 6.78 -24.46 7.08
C SER A 245 7.40 -25.04 8.35
N ASP A 246 8.67 -25.46 8.29
CA ASP A 246 9.35 -26.08 9.43
C ASP A 246 9.52 -25.11 10.62
N ILE A 247 9.79 -23.83 10.33
CA ILE A 247 10.06 -22.83 11.36
C ILE A 247 8.77 -22.16 11.86
N LEU A 248 7.90 -21.73 10.94
CA LEU A 248 6.71 -20.94 11.25
C LEU A 248 5.63 -21.80 11.91
N LEU A 249 5.36 -23.00 11.40
CA LEU A 249 4.30 -23.87 11.94
C LEU A 249 4.69 -24.56 13.25
N ALA A 250 5.96 -24.47 13.65
CA ALA A 250 6.41 -24.87 14.99
C ALA A 250 6.05 -23.84 16.08
N GLN A 251 5.55 -22.65 15.70
CA GLN A 251 5.21 -21.57 16.63
C GLN A 251 3.72 -21.58 17.02
N PRO A 252 3.34 -20.95 18.15
CA PRO A 252 1.95 -20.70 18.47
C PRO A 252 1.36 -19.61 17.55
N LEU A 253 0.44 -20.00 16.67
CA LEU A 253 -0.16 -19.12 15.65
C LEU A 253 -1.65 -18.80 15.92
N GLU A 254 -2.11 -18.93 17.15
CA GLU A 254 -3.51 -18.64 17.50
C GLU A 254 -3.86 -17.17 17.21
N GLY A 255 -4.89 -16.93 16.39
CA GLY A 255 -5.35 -15.59 16.04
C GLY A 255 -4.59 -14.92 14.89
N VAL A 256 -3.68 -15.64 14.22
CA VAL A 256 -2.99 -15.17 13.00
C VAL A 256 -3.02 -16.25 11.91
N LEU A 257 -2.94 -15.84 10.64
CA LEU A 257 -2.91 -16.76 9.50
C LEU A 257 -1.48 -16.88 8.95
N PRO A 258 -0.92 -18.10 8.87
CA PRO A 258 0.40 -18.29 8.28
C PRO A 258 0.30 -18.34 6.75
N VAL A 259 1.04 -17.46 6.07
CA VAL A 259 0.97 -17.26 4.62
C VAL A 259 2.30 -17.57 3.95
N PHE A 260 2.23 -18.19 2.77
CA PHE A 260 3.35 -18.23 1.83
C PHE A 260 2.91 -17.56 0.53
N GLN A 261 3.49 -16.39 0.25
CA GLN A 261 3.14 -15.57 -0.90
C GLN A 261 4.21 -15.66 -2.00
N VAL A 262 3.77 -16.00 -3.20
CA VAL A 262 4.61 -16.02 -4.42
C VAL A 262 4.50 -14.66 -5.09
N ASP A 263 5.63 -13.95 -5.18
CA ASP A 263 5.71 -12.60 -5.75
C ASP A 263 6.01 -12.62 -7.27
N ASP A 264 6.31 -11.47 -7.85
CA ASP A 264 6.61 -11.32 -9.28
C ASP A 264 7.71 -12.31 -9.76
N GLY A 265 7.59 -12.76 -11.02
CA GLY A 265 8.51 -13.68 -11.68
C GLY A 265 7.89 -14.98 -12.20
N TYR A 266 6.66 -15.33 -11.79
CA TYR A 266 5.98 -16.53 -12.29
C TYR A 266 5.34 -16.36 -13.67
N ALA A 267 5.09 -15.12 -14.08
CA ALA A 267 4.54 -14.74 -15.37
C ALA A 267 5.17 -13.42 -15.83
N LYS A 268 5.06 -13.13 -17.13
CA LYS A 268 5.38 -11.81 -17.69
C LYS A 268 4.33 -10.80 -17.21
N VAL A 269 4.71 -9.58 -16.86
CA VAL A 269 3.74 -8.59 -16.34
C VAL A 269 2.75 -8.21 -17.42
N GLY A 270 1.47 -8.48 -17.17
CA GLY A 270 0.40 -8.37 -18.15
C GLY A 270 -0.09 -9.72 -18.64
N ASP A 271 0.72 -10.78 -18.67
CA ASP A 271 0.33 -12.10 -19.21
C ASP A 271 -0.07 -13.10 -18.10
N TRP A 272 -0.92 -12.64 -17.18
CA TRP A 272 -1.30 -13.34 -15.95
C TRP A 272 -1.94 -14.71 -16.13
N THR A 273 -2.46 -15.03 -17.31
CA THR A 273 -3.03 -16.36 -17.63
C THR A 273 -2.00 -17.32 -18.24
N ARG A 274 -0.76 -16.87 -18.45
CA ARG A 274 0.33 -17.58 -19.11
C ARG A 274 1.56 -17.62 -18.18
N PRO A 275 1.54 -18.45 -17.13
CA PRO A 275 2.72 -18.63 -16.31
C PRO A 275 3.86 -19.24 -17.14
N ASP A 276 5.10 -18.97 -16.75
CA ASP A 276 6.28 -19.55 -17.39
C ASP A 276 6.34 -21.05 -17.11
N LEU A 277 5.95 -21.87 -18.08
CA LEU A 277 5.91 -23.34 -17.94
C LEU A 277 7.30 -23.99 -17.99
N GLU A 278 8.36 -23.28 -18.37
CA GLU A 278 9.72 -23.80 -18.23
C GLU A 278 10.15 -23.74 -16.76
N ARG A 279 9.83 -22.63 -16.08
CA ARG A 279 10.13 -22.42 -14.64
C ARG A 279 9.12 -23.11 -13.73
N PHE A 280 7.87 -23.24 -14.18
CA PHE A 280 6.74 -23.84 -13.47
C PHE A 280 6.08 -24.94 -14.31
N PRO A 281 6.76 -26.07 -14.54
CA PRO A 281 6.29 -27.12 -15.47
C PRO A 281 4.98 -27.81 -15.05
N ALA A 282 4.64 -27.78 -13.77
CA ALA A 282 3.35 -28.27 -13.24
C ALA A 282 2.28 -27.16 -13.15
N GLY A 283 2.60 -25.94 -13.56
CA GLY A 283 1.76 -24.76 -13.44
C GLY A 283 1.63 -24.23 -12.01
N MET A 284 0.96 -23.08 -11.88
CA MET A 284 0.81 -22.38 -10.60
C MET A 284 -0.21 -23.02 -9.65
N GLY A 285 -1.16 -23.80 -10.18
CA GLY A 285 -2.07 -24.59 -9.33
C GLY A 285 -1.33 -25.61 -8.46
N ALA A 286 -0.32 -26.28 -9.02
CA ALA A 286 0.52 -27.20 -8.25
C ALA A 286 1.33 -26.49 -7.16
N VAL A 287 1.76 -25.25 -7.40
CA VAL A 287 2.44 -24.42 -6.38
C VAL A 287 1.49 -24.08 -5.24
N ALA A 288 0.27 -23.66 -5.53
CA ALA A 288 -0.74 -23.39 -4.51
C ALA A 288 -1.11 -24.66 -3.72
N ASP A 289 -1.19 -25.81 -4.38
CA ASP A 289 -1.45 -27.10 -3.73
C ASP A 289 -0.29 -27.54 -2.82
N ASP A 290 0.96 -27.35 -3.25
CA ASP A 290 2.16 -27.60 -2.43
C ASP A 290 2.12 -26.74 -1.15
N ILE A 291 1.82 -25.44 -1.30
CA ILE A 291 1.72 -24.49 -0.17
C ILE A 291 0.61 -24.90 0.81
N ARG A 292 -0.59 -25.21 0.29
CA ARG A 292 -1.73 -25.62 1.11
C ARG A 292 -1.46 -26.93 1.82
N SER A 293 -0.82 -27.89 1.14
CA SER A 293 -0.44 -29.18 1.72
C SER A 293 0.61 -29.05 2.83
N ALA A 294 1.43 -28.01 2.80
CA ALA A 294 2.35 -27.67 3.87
C ALA A 294 1.65 -27.00 5.08
N GLY A 295 0.36 -26.66 4.99
CA GLY A 295 -0.40 -26.03 6.09
C GLY A 295 -0.34 -24.50 6.09
N LEU A 296 0.04 -23.87 4.99
CA LEU A 296 0.11 -22.42 4.82
C LEU A 296 -0.98 -21.94 3.85
N VAL A 297 -1.39 -20.67 3.97
CA VAL A 297 -2.31 -20.02 3.02
C VAL A 297 -1.55 -19.61 1.76
N PRO A 298 -1.99 -20.04 0.56
CA PRO A 298 -1.34 -19.68 -0.70
C PRO A 298 -1.65 -18.22 -1.10
N GLY A 299 -0.61 -17.39 -1.19
CA GLY A 299 -0.68 -16.02 -1.69
C GLY A 299 -0.04 -15.84 -3.07
N LEU A 300 -0.58 -14.95 -3.90
CA LEU A 300 -0.04 -14.62 -5.23
C LEU A 300 -0.03 -13.11 -5.48
N TRP A 301 1.06 -12.61 -6.05
CA TRP A 301 1.17 -11.22 -6.52
C TRP A 301 0.65 -11.05 -7.96
N MET A 302 -0.02 -9.93 -8.22
CA MET A 302 -0.45 -9.52 -9.57
C MET A 302 -0.45 -7.99 -9.67
N ALA A 303 -0.10 -7.44 -10.84
CA ALA A 303 -0.34 -6.03 -11.18
C ALA A 303 -1.47 -5.94 -12.22
N PRO A 304 -2.75 -6.00 -11.81
CA PRO A 304 -3.87 -6.28 -12.71
C PRO A 304 -4.10 -5.20 -13.79
N PHE A 305 -3.67 -3.98 -13.53
CA PHE A 305 -3.88 -2.82 -14.42
C PHE A 305 -2.61 -2.40 -15.17
N VAL A 306 -1.57 -3.23 -15.14
CA VAL A 306 -0.30 -2.94 -15.80
C VAL A 306 0.10 -4.10 -16.70
N CYS A 307 0.62 -3.76 -17.88
CA CYS A 307 1.36 -4.69 -18.72
C CYS A 307 2.74 -4.10 -19.04
N GLU A 308 3.74 -4.96 -19.24
CA GLU A 308 5.05 -4.52 -19.69
C GLU A 308 5.18 -4.60 -21.22
N LYS A 309 6.10 -3.82 -21.79
CA LYS A 309 6.28 -3.67 -23.25
C LYS A 309 6.46 -4.99 -24.00
N ASP A 310 7.15 -5.95 -23.39
CA ASP A 310 7.46 -7.24 -24.01
C ASP A 310 6.38 -8.30 -23.76
N SER A 311 5.27 -7.95 -23.10
CA SER A 311 4.13 -8.86 -22.88
C SER A 311 3.28 -9.06 -24.14
N HIS A 312 2.61 -10.21 -24.24
CA HIS A 312 1.60 -10.45 -25.26
C HIS A 312 0.48 -9.42 -25.16
N THR A 313 0.06 -9.09 -23.94
CA THR A 313 -0.96 -8.06 -23.70
C THR A 313 -0.60 -6.73 -24.36
N PHE A 314 0.64 -6.25 -24.19
CA PHE A 314 1.08 -5.04 -24.86
C PHE A 314 1.15 -5.22 -26.39
N VAL A 315 1.79 -6.28 -26.89
CA VAL A 315 2.03 -6.45 -28.33
C VAL A 315 0.73 -6.69 -29.12
N GLU A 316 -0.20 -7.45 -28.57
CA GLU A 316 -1.40 -7.94 -29.25
C GLU A 316 -2.62 -7.01 -29.02
N HIS A 317 -2.69 -6.31 -27.88
CA HIS A 317 -3.84 -5.52 -27.46
C HIS A 317 -3.51 -4.05 -27.21
N GLN A 318 -2.96 -3.37 -28.23
CA GLN A 318 -2.66 -1.94 -28.17
C GLN A 318 -3.88 -1.04 -27.91
N ASP A 319 -5.09 -1.52 -28.23
CA ASP A 319 -6.36 -0.86 -27.98
C ASP A 319 -6.83 -0.96 -26.52
N TRP A 320 -6.24 -1.85 -25.72
CA TRP A 320 -6.49 -1.96 -24.28
C TRP A 320 -5.67 -0.96 -23.44
N LEU A 321 -4.66 -0.32 -24.02
CA LEU A 321 -3.79 0.60 -23.29
C LEU A 321 -4.49 1.93 -23.03
N LEU A 322 -4.34 2.44 -21.80
CA LEU A 322 -4.76 3.80 -21.46
C LEU A 322 -3.98 4.81 -22.30
N ARG A 323 -4.66 5.84 -22.81
CA ARG A 323 -4.06 6.87 -23.67
C ARG A 323 -4.13 8.25 -23.03
N ASP A 324 -3.07 9.03 -23.20
CA ASP A 324 -3.04 10.43 -22.80
C ASP A 324 -3.85 11.31 -23.78
N THR A 325 -3.91 12.61 -23.50
CA THR A 325 -4.62 13.59 -24.34
C THR A 325 -4.02 13.78 -25.74
N GLN A 326 -2.80 13.26 -25.98
CA GLN A 326 -2.13 13.24 -27.28
C GLN A 326 -2.31 11.90 -28.01
N GLY A 327 -2.97 10.93 -27.39
CA GLY A 327 -3.20 9.59 -27.92
C GLY A 327 -2.06 8.60 -27.69
N HIS A 328 -1.02 8.97 -26.93
CA HIS A 328 0.10 8.07 -26.61
C HIS A 328 -0.26 7.14 -25.45
N PRO A 329 0.22 5.88 -25.44
CA PRO A 329 0.05 4.99 -24.29
C PRO A 329 0.64 5.58 -23.01
N VAL A 330 -0.11 5.52 -21.92
CA VAL A 330 0.31 6.04 -20.62
C VAL A 330 1.26 5.06 -19.95
N MET A 331 2.51 5.49 -19.74
CA MET A 331 3.47 4.72 -18.95
C MET A 331 3.18 4.87 -17.45
N SER A 332 3.06 3.74 -16.76
CA SER A 332 2.93 3.63 -15.30
C SER A 332 4.28 3.65 -14.59
N GLY A 333 5.38 3.39 -15.29
CA GLY A 333 6.74 3.52 -14.76
C GLY A 333 7.79 2.86 -15.66
N SER A 334 9.06 2.94 -15.26
CA SER A 334 10.20 2.36 -15.99
C SER A 334 10.56 0.93 -15.56
N HIS A 335 9.68 0.25 -14.83
CA HIS A 335 9.86 -1.12 -14.35
C HIS A 335 9.86 -2.15 -15.49
N TRP A 336 10.53 -3.29 -15.29
CA TRP A 336 10.64 -4.39 -16.25
C TRP A 336 11.11 -3.93 -17.65
N SER A 337 10.40 -4.28 -18.72
CA SER A 337 10.63 -3.77 -20.09
C SER A 337 9.97 -2.39 -20.37
N GLY A 338 9.40 -1.75 -19.34
CA GLY A 338 8.60 -0.53 -19.37
C GLY A 338 7.13 -0.83 -19.10
N GLY A 339 6.57 -0.26 -18.04
CA GLY A 339 5.19 -0.51 -17.60
C GLY A 339 4.19 0.46 -18.22
N TYR A 340 3.05 -0.07 -18.70
CA TYR A 340 1.96 0.68 -19.30
C TYR A 340 0.63 0.38 -18.60
N ALA A 341 -0.15 1.43 -18.38
CA ALA A 341 -1.47 1.31 -17.77
C ALA A 341 -2.51 0.76 -18.77
N LEU A 342 -3.36 -0.15 -18.29
CA LEU A 342 -4.53 -0.61 -19.03
C LEU A 342 -5.69 0.38 -18.83
N ASP A 343 -6.48 0.58 -19.88
CA ASP A 343 -7.74 1.32 -19.82
C ASP A 343 -8.78 0.44 -19.10
N THR A 344 -9.09 0.77 -17.84
CA THR A 344 -10.05 0.01 -17.04
C THR A 344 -11.49 0.20 -17.50
N GLN A 345 -11.77 1.11 -18.44
CA GLN A 345 -13.08 1.31 -19.05
C GLN A 345 -13.23 0.57 -20.39
N ASN A 346 -12.13 0.01 -20.94
CA ASN A 346 -12.20 -0.90 -22.08
C ASN A 346 -12.83 -2.25 -21.63
N PRO A 347 -13.98 -2.67 -22.21
CA PRO A 347 -14.67 -3.90 -21.79
C PRO A 347 -13.84 -5.18 -21.92
N GLU A 348 -12.98 -5.27 -22.94
CA GLU A 348 -12.13 -6.43 -23.18
C GLU A 348 -10.97 -6.49 -22.18
N ALA A 349 -10.35 -5.35 -21.87
CA ALA A 349 -9.35 -5.26 -20.81
C ALA A 349 -9.95 -5.66 -19.44
N ARG A 350 -11.17 -5.22 -19.12
CA ARG A 350 -11.89 -5.64 -17.90
C ARG A 350 -12.16 -7.14 -17.87
N ASP A 351 -12.57 -7.73 -18.98
CA ASP A 351 -12.78 -9.18 -19.08
C ASP A 351 -11.50 -9.96 -18.87
N TYR A 352 -10.38 -9.45 -19.39
CA TYR A 352 -9.06 -10.02 -19.14
C TYR A 352 -8.66 -9.94 -17.66
N VAL A 353 -8.89 -8.82 -16.97
CA VAL A 353 -8.68 -8.69 -15.52
C VAL A 353 -9.52 -9.73 -14.76
N ARG A 354 -10.83 -9.84 -15.08
CA ARG A 354 -11.73 -10.85 -14.48
C ARG A 354 -11.22 -12.27 -14.69
N THR A 355 -10.77 -12.58 -15.90
CA THR A 355 -10.24 -13.89 -16.26
C THR A 355 -8.94 -14.18 -15.53
N SER A 356 -8.05 -13.20 -15.41
CA SER A 356 -6.76 -13.32 -14.73
C SER A 356 -6.94 -13.60 -13.24
N LEU A 357 -7.68 -12.75 -12.53
CA LEU A 357 -7.98 -12.92 -11.10
C LEU A 357 -8.82 -14.19 -10.84
N GLY A 358 -9.75 -14.49 -11.74
CA GLY A 358 -10.53 -15.71 -11.71
C GLY A 358 -9.68 -16.97 -11.86
N THR A 359 -8.67 -16.94 -12.73
CA THR A 359 -7.74 -18.05 -12.91
C THR A 359 -6.89 -18.26 -11.67
N ALA A 360 -6.32 -17.18 -11.11
CA ALA A 360 -5.53 -17.26 -9.88
C ALA A 360 -6.33 -17.87 -8.71
N THR A 361 -7.57 -17.43 -8.52
CA THR A 361 -8.38 -17.82 -7.34
C THR A 361 -9.17 -19.12 -7.54
N ARG A 362 -9.86 -19.29 -8.67
CA ARG A 362 -10.76 -20.44 -8.92
C ARG A 362 -10.04 -21.63 -9.54
N THR A 363 -9.06 -21.37 -10.42
CA THR A 363 -8.37 -22.43 -11.17
C THR A 363 -7.11 -22.88 -10.45
N TRP A 364 -6.27 -21.94 -9.99
CA TRP A 364 -5.04 -22.26 -9.29
C TRP A 364 -5.22 -22.38 -7.77
N GLY A 365 -6.27 -21.76 -7.20
CA GLY A 365 -6.61 -21.94 -5.79
C GLY A 365 -5.81 -21.06 -4.83
N PHE A 366 -5.29 -19.92 -5.28
CA PHE A 366 -4.73 -18.91 -4.39
C PHE A 366 -5.84 -18.20 -3.60
N GLU A 367 -5.57 -17.94 -2.32
CA GLU A 367 -6.56 -17.44 -1.36
C GLU A 367 -6.28 -16.00 -0.93
N LEU A 368 -5.01 -15.58 -0.97
CA LEU A 368 -4.57 -14.20 -0.82
C LEU A 368 -4.05 -13.67 -2.16
N LEU A 369 -4.51 -12.50 -2.60
CA LEU A 369 -3.95 -11.79 -3.73
C LEU A 369 -3.30 -10.49 -3.26
N LYS A 370 -1.99 -10.35 -3.51
CA LYS A 370 -1.29 -9.07 -3.41
C LYS A 370 -1.45 -8.33 -4.74
N LEU A 371 -2.28 -7.30 -4.76
CA LEU A 371 -2.65 -6.57 -5.97
C LEU A 371 -1.93 -5.22 -6.01
N ASP A 372 -1.03 -5.07 -6.97
CA ASP A 372 0.00 -4.03 -6.97
C ASP A 372 -0.14 -3.06 -8.15
N PHE A 373 0.56 -1.93 -8.07
CA PHE A 373 0.54 -0.84 -9.06
C PHE A 373 -0.87 -0.31 -9.35
N LEU A 374 -1.77 -0.35 -8.36
CA LEU A 374 -3.19 -0.06 -8.54
C LEU A 374 -3.45 1.38 -8.99
N TYR A 375 -2.58 2.34 -8.68
CA TYR A 375 -2.64 3.73 -9.15
C TYR A 375 -2.71 3.84 -10.68
N ALA A 376 -2.26 2.83 -11.43
CA ALA A 376 -2.32 2.77 -12.88
C ALA A 376 -3.75 2.95 -13.42
N ALA A 377 -4.77 2.51 -12.68
CA ALA A 377 -6.18 2.63 -13.07
C ALA A 377 -6.72 4.06 -13.09
N ALA A 378 -6.08 5.02 -12.40
CA ALA A 378 -6.58 6.38 -12.23
C ALA A 378 -5.53 7.46 -12.54
N MET A 379 -4.55 7.16 -13.39
CA MET A 379 -3.50 8.13 -13.73
C MET A 379 -4.05 9.33 -14.53
N VAL A 380 -5.05 9.09 -15.39
CA VAL A 380 -5.63 10.08 -16.31
C VAL A 380 -7.16 9.95 -16.28
N PRO A 381 -7.92 11.01 -15.96
CA PRO A 381 -9.36 11.07 -16.14
C PRO A 381 -9.75 10.77 -17.60
N HIS A 382 -10.75 9.92 -17.78
CA HIS A 382 -11.25 9.53 -19.10
C HIS A 382 -12.62 8.88 -18.96
N ALA A 383 -13.28 8.64 -20.11
CA ALA A 383 -14.59 7.99 -20.19
C ALA A 383 -15.69 8.67 -19.34
N GLY A 384 -15.56 9.95 -19.03
CA GLY A 384 -16.52 10.67 -18.20
C GLY A 384 -16.29 10.56 -16.69
N LEU A 385 -15.18 9.94 -16.28
CA LEU A 385 -14.85 9.63 -14.88
C LEU A 385 -13.57 10.34 -14.44
N ASN A 386 -13.61 10.97 -13.27
CA ASN A 386 -12.43 11.55 -12.62
C ASN A 386 -11.58 10.47 -11.92
N ARG A 387 -10.44 10.85 -11.31
CA ARG A 387 -9.51 9.86 -10.72
C ARG A 387 -10.11 9.10 -9.55
N GLY A 388 -10.94 9.75 -8.74
CA GLY A 388 -11.62 9.12 -7.61
C GLY A 388 -12.62 8.06 -8.08
N GLU A 389 -13.44 8.42 -9.06
CA GLU A 389 -14.43 7.53 -9.69
C GLU A 389 -13.76 6.34 -10.40
N LEU A 390 -12.70 6.60 -11.17
CA LEU A 390 -11.92 5.55 -11.85
C LEU A 390 -11.30 4.56 -10.87
N MET A 391 -10.74 5.05 -9.76
CA MET A 391 -10.16 4.18 -8.75
C MET A 391 -11.24 3.36 -8.05
N ALA A 392 -12.38 3.95 -7.69
CA ALA A 392 -13.49 3.23 -7.07
C ALA A 392 -14.01 2.11 -7.99
N ASP A 393 -14.30 2.40 -9.26
CA ASP A 393 -14.75 1.40 -10.24
C ASP A 393 -13.71 0.29 -10.47
N ALA A 394 -12.42 0.65 -10.52
CA ALA A 394 -11.35 -0.33 -10.69
C ALA A 394 -11.22 -1.27 -9.49
N LEU A 395 -11.31 -0.77 -8.25
CA LEU A 395 -11.24 -1.60 -7.05
C LEU A 395 -12.48 -2.50 -6.91
N ASP A 396 -13.66 -2.00 -7.29
CA ASP A 396 -14.89 -2.79 -7.33
C ASP A 396 -14.79 -3.92 -8.37
N LEU A 397 -14.24 -3.65 -9.56
CA LEU A 397 -13.93 -4.67 -10.57
C LEU A 397 -13.05 -5.79 -9.99
N LEU A 398 -12.02 -5.48 -9.20
CA LEU A 398 -11.16 -6.51 -8.58
C LEU A 398 -11.98 -7.40 -7.64
N ARG A 399 -12.81 -6.81 -6.79
CA ARG A 399 -13.62 -7.55 -5.82
C ARG A 399 -14.67 -8.42 -6.51
N GLU A 400 -15.33 -7.91 -7.54
CA GLU A 400 -16.30 -8.66 -8.36
C GLU A 400 -15.67 -9.82 -9.15
N SER A 401 -14.36 -9.76 -9.40
CA SER A 401 -13.65 -10.76 -10.21
C SER A 401 -13.37 -12.07 -9.48
N VAL A 402 -13.46 -12.09 -8.14
CA VAL A 402 -13.00 -13.19 -7.28
C VAL A 402 -14.10 -13.66 -6.32
N PRO A 403 -14.00 -14.87 -5.73
CA PRO A 403 -14.89 -15.27 -4.65
C PRO A 403 -14.78 -14.33 -3.43
N ASP A 404 -15.88 -14.10 -2.72
CA ASP A 404 -15.95 -13.18 -1.56
C ASP A 404 -14.91 -13.47 -0.47
N LYS A 405 -14.55 -14.75 -0.28
CA LYS A 405 -13.57 -15.20 0.70
C LYS A 405 -12.11 -14.85 0.36
N THR A 406 -11.84 -14.34 -0.84
CA THR A 406 -10.48 -14.01 -1.29
C THR A 406 -9.98 -12.81 -0.51
N LEU A 407 -8.81 -12.95 0.09
CA LEU A 407 -8.15 -11.89 0.83
C LEU A 407 -7.37 -10.99 -0.14
N PHE A 408 -7.46 -9.68 0.04
CA PHE A 408 -6.67 -8.71 -0.72
C PHE A 408 -5.63 -8.02 0.15
N ASP A 409 -4.41 -7.98 -0.36
CA ASP A 409 -3.36 -7.08 0.07
C ASP A 409 -3.08 -6.05 -1.04
N PHE A 410 -3.53 -4.81 -0.86
CA PHE A 410 -3.37 -3.77 -1.88
C PHE A 410 -2.01 -3.07 -1.77
N CYS A 411 -1.36 -2.87 -2.91
CA CYS A 411 -0.08 -2.19 -3.03
C CYS A 411 -0.11 -1.18 -4.19
N GLY A 412 0.66 -0.09 -4.04
CA GLY A 412 0.64 1.01 -5.00
C GLY A 412 -0.77 1.58 -5.22
N VAL A 413 -1.62 1.67 -4.19
CA VAL A 413 -3.01 2.15 -4.31
C VAL A 413 -3.14 3.55 -3.71
N PRO A 414 -3.93 4.48 -4.28
CA PRO A 414 -4.34 5.67 -3.56
C PRO A 414 -4.98 5.30 -2.22
N VAL A 415 -4.30 5.60 -1.10
CA VAL A 415 -4.57 4.91 0.18
C VAL A 415 -5.99 5.12 0.68
N VAL A 416 -6.53 6.33 0.50
CA VAL A 416 -7.88 6.67 0.94
C VAL A 416 -8.94 5.91 0.12
N SER A 417 -8.67 5.57 -1.14
CA SER A 417 -9.57 4.74 -1.96
C SER A 417 -9.64 3.29 -1.49
N ALA A 418 -8.62 2.80 -0.77
CA ALA A 418 -8.56 1.43 -0.25
C ALA A 418 -9.38 1.22 1.03
N PHE A 419 -9.85 2.29 1.66
CA PHE A 419 -10.60 2.25 2.93
C PHE A 419 -11.85 1.36 2.80
N GLY A 420 -11.90 0.25 3.56
CA GLY A 420 -13.02 -0.70 3.54
C GLY A 420 -13.10 -1.62 2.30
N ARG A 421 -12.16 -1.53 1.34
CA ARG A 421 -12.16 -2.34 0.11
C ARG A 421 -11.21 -3.54 0.12
N CYS A 422 -10.23 -3.53 1.03
CA CYS A 422 -9.24 -4.60 1.19
C CYS A 422 -9.14 -5.06 2.64
N GLU A 423 -8.57 -6.25 2.82
CA GLU A 423 -8.24 -6.82 4.13
C GLU A 423 -6.90 -6.26 4.64
N TYR A 424 -5.90 -6.19 3.74
CA TYR A 424 -4.56 -5.65 4.00
C TYR A 424 -4.21 -4.58 2.97
N CYS A 425 -3.38 -3.62 3.36
CA CYS A 425 -2.86 -2.61 2.44
C CYS A 425 -1.45 -2.21 2.84
N ARG A 426 -0.53 -2.22 1.87
CA ARG A 426 0.79 -1.60 1.99
C ARG A 426 0.64 -0.13 2.33
N VAL A 427 1.31 0.28 3.40
CA VAL A 427 1.26 1.66 3.91
C VAL A 427 2.55 2.45 3.71
N GLY A 428 3.59 1.85 3.13
CA GLY A 428 4.86 2.52 2.82
C GLY A 428 5.51 2.04 1.53
N CYS A 429 6.52 2.78 1.09
CA CYS A 429 7.40 2.36 -0.01
C CYS A 429 8.14 1.06 0.34
N ASP A 430 8.71 0.41 -0.68
CA ASP A 430 9.48 -0.80 -0.49
C ASP A 430 10.68 -0.59 0.45
N VAL A 431 10.91 -1.58 1.31
CA VAL A 431 12.13 -1.76 2.09
C VAL A 431 13.27 -2.11 1.12
N GLY A 432 14.43 -1.51 1.34
CA GLY A 432 15.60 -1.72 0.50
C GLY A 432 16.55 -2.77 1.09
N LEU A 433 17.47 -3.28 0.27
CA LEU A 433 18.62 -4.08 0.75
C LEU A 433 19.70 -3.22 1.45
N ASP A 434 19.42 -1.93 1.63
CA ASP A 434 20.18 -0.97 2.43
C ASP A 434 19.22 -0.06 3.23
N TRP A 435 19.77 0.86 4.03
CA TRP A 435 18.96 1.70 4.90
C TRP A 435 18.18 2.82 4.20
N ASN A 436 18.73 3.48 3.16
CA ASN A 436 18.14 4.72 2.64
C ASN A 436 18.57 5.09 1.21
N ASP A 437 19.00 4.12 0.42
CA ASP A 437 19.52 4.23 -0.94
C ASP A 437 20.73 5.18 -1.07
N THR A 438 21.32 5.18 -2.25
CA THR A 438 22.38 6.08 -2.72
C THR A 438 21.90 7.53 -2.78
N LEU A 439 22.85 8.48 -2.71
CA LEU A 439 22.51 9.90 -2.63
C LEU A 439 21.71 10.42 -3.83
N HIS A 440 21.99 9.93 -5.04
CA HIS A 440 21.31 10.36 -6.26
C HIS A 440 19.89 9.77 -6.38
N MET A 441 19.62 8.60 -5.79
CA MET A 441 18.25 8.08 -5.71
C MET A 441 17.39 8.86 -4.71
N ARG A 442 17.98 9.61 -3.78
CA ARG A 442 17.21 10.41 -2.82
C ARG A 442 16.48 11.60 -3.44
N ILE A 443 16.74 11.91 -4.71
CA ILE A 443 16.06 12.97 -5.47
C ILE A 443 15.08 12.42 -6.52
N THR A 444 14.90 11.09 -6.62
CA THR A 444 14.06 10.47 -7.68
C THR A 444 12.58 10.37 -7.32
N GLY A 445 12.18 10.87 -6.15
CA GLY A 445 10.77 10.92 -5.73
C GLY A 445 10.57 10.51 -4.27
N ARG A 446 9.33 10.70 -3.81
CA ARG A 446 8.82 10.39 -2.47
C ARG A 446 8.43 8.92 -2.31
N GLU A 447 8.26 8.21 -3.42
CA GLU A 447 7.83 6.81 -3.53
C GLU A 447 9.00 5.80 -3.61
N ARG A 448 10.24 6.28 -3.66
CA ARG A 448 11.42 5.44 -3.88
C ARG A 448 11.60 4.37 -2.79
N VAL A 449 12.28 3.28 -3.17
CA VAL A 449 12.75 2.24 -2.24
C VAL A 449 13.61 2.88 -1.13
N SER A 450 13.23 2.63 0.13
CA SER A 450 13.99 3.08 1.30
C SER A 450 13.42 2.47 2.57
N THR A 451 14.22 1.66 3.25
CA THR A 451 13.91 1.12 4.59
C THR A 451 13.58 2.23 5.58
N LYS A 452 14.32 3.35 5.54
CA LYS A 452 14.07 4.53 6.39
C LYS A 452 12.70 5.15 6.11
N ASN A 453 12.34 5.36 4.84
CA ASN A 453 11.06 5.97 4.50
C ASN A 453 9.90 5.00 4.74
N SER A 454 10.09 3.71 4.49
CA SER A 454 9.11 2.66 4.83
C SER A 454 8.79 2.70 6.33
N LEU A 455 9.81 2.76 7.20
CA LEU A 455 9.61 2.91 8.65
C LEU A 455 8.86 4.19 9.04
N HIS A 456 9.17 5.32 8.40
CA HIS A 456 8.44 6.56 8.65
C HIS A 456 6.97 6.45 8.24
N ASN A 457 6.70 5.82 7.10
CA ASN A 457 5.35 5.55 6.61
C ASN A 457 4.57 4.63 7.55
N THR A 458 5.17 3.52 7.98
CA THR A 458 4.58 2.58 8.93
C THR A 458 4.19 3.27 10.24
N LYS A 459 5.06 4.16 10.77
CA LYS A 459 4.74 4.98 11.93
C LYS A 459 3.65 6.01 11.63
N GLY A 460 3.78 6.75 10.54
CA GLY A 460 2.89 7.85 10.19
C GLY A 460 1.47 7.41 9.82
N ARG A 461 1.30 6.17 9.36
CA ARG A 461 0.00 5.56 9.02
C ARG A 461 -0.45 4.51 10.03
N ALA A 462 0.16 4.43 11.22
CA ALA A 462 -0.18 3.45 12.24
C ALA A 462 -1.67 3.52 12.67
N HIS A 463 -2.26 4.71 12.68
CA HIS A 463 -3.68 4.93 13.02
C HIS A 463 -4.67 4.33 12.00
N LEU A 464 -4.22 3.95 10.81
CA LEU A 464 -5.04 3.24 9.82
C LEU A 464 -5.35 1.80 10.25
N ASN A 465 -4.41 1.18 10.96
CA ASN A 465 -4.41 -0.25 11.23
C ASN A 465 -5.56 -0.64 12.16
N GLY A 466 -6.41 -1.56 11.70
CA GLY A 466 -7.59 -2.02 12.44
C GLY A 466 -8.81 -1.09 12.31
N VAL A 467 -8.65 0.10 11.72
CA VAL A 467 -9.75 1.05 11.50
C VAL A 467 -10.27 1.00 10.06
N THR A 468 -9.38 0.99 9.07
CA THR A 468 -9.74 1.02 7.64
C THR A 468 -9.46 -0.30 6.91
N PHE A 469 -8.33 -0.92 7.26
CA PHE A 469 -7.81 -2.23 6.85
C PHE A 469 -6.73 -2.67 7.86
N LEU A 470 -6.04 -3.78 7.62
CA LEU A 470 -4.84 -4.15 8.34
C LEU A 470 -3.59 -3.64 7.61
N ASN A 471 -2.71 -2.92 8.32
CA ASN A 471 -1.53 -2.33 7.68
C ASN A 471 -0.52 -3.41 7.28
N ASP A 472 -0.04 -3.35 6.04
CA ASP A 472 1.18 -4.04 5.62
C ASP A 472 2.37 -3.07 5.68
N PRO A 473 3.28 -3.25 6.67
CA PRO A 473 4.48 -2.42 6.81
C PRO A 473 5.61 -2.81 5.86
N ASP A 474 5.40 -3.81 4.98
CA ASP A 474 6.41 -4.50 4.17
C ASP A 474 7.24 -5.51 5.00
N VAL A 475 8.36 -5.99 4.44
CA VAL A 475 9.15 -7.07 5.06
C VAL A 475 10.17 -6.62 6.10
N PHE A 476 10.43 -7.51 7.07
CA PHE A 476 11.61 -7.44 7.92
C PHE A 476 12.73 -8.38 7.43
N PHE A 477 13.96 -8.10 7.87
CA PHE A 477 15.15 -8.94 7.63
C PHE A 477 15.80 -9.40 8.94
N LEU A 478 16.21 -10.66 8.96
CA LEU A 478 17.13 -11.26 9.93
C LEU A 478 18.44 -11.72 9.27
N ARG A 479 18.47 -11.93 7.95
CA ARG A 479 19.67 -12.22 7.15
C ARG A 479 20.72 -11.12 7.30
N ARG A 480 21.99 -11.49 7.13
CA ARG A 480 23.15 -10.61 7.42
C ARG A 480 23.89 -10.15 6.17
N ASP A 481 23.52 -10.65 5.00
CA ASP A 481 24.06 -10.32 3.69
C ASP A 481 23.37 -9.11 3.03
N VAL A 482 22.65 -8.30 3.82
CA VAL A 482 22.07 -7.01 3.43
C VAL A 482 22.81 -5.86 4.12
N LYS A 483 22.79 -4.66 3.53
CA LYS A 483 23.47 -3.45 4.05
C LYS A 483 22.63 -2.74 5.12
N ILE A 484 22.16 -3.50 6.11
CA ILE A 484 21.36 -3.03 7.23
C ILE A 484 21.98 -3.54 8.55
N THR A 485 22.32 -2.61 9.42
CA THR A 485 22.92 -2.90 10.75
C THR A 485 21.96 -3.68 11.65
N ASP A 486 22.50 -4.36 12.67
CA ASP A 486 21.68 -5.08 13.67
C ASP A 486 20.64 -4.15 14.32
N SER A 487 21.03 -2.93 14.73
CA SER A 487 20.09 -1.96 15.33
C SER A 487 18.98 -1.53 14.37
N GLN A 488 19.30 -1.33 13.09
CA GLN A 488 18.30 -0.98 12.07
C GLN A 488 17.35 -2.15 11.80
N ARG A 489 17.85 -3.39 11.73
CA ARG A 489 17.02 -4.60 11.61
C ARG A 489 16.08 -4.76 12.80
N THR A 490 16.57 -4.56 14.02
CA THR A 490 15.73 -4.57 15.22
C THR A 490 14.65 -3.49 15.14
N ARG A 491 14.98 -2.27 14.73
CA ARG A 491 13.99 -1.19 14.59
C ARG A 491 12.91 -1.51 13.55
N LEU A 492 13.29 -2.09 12.42
CA LEU A 492 12.36 -2.55 11.38
C LEU A 492 11.41 -3.61 11.93
N LEU A 493 11.95 -4.73 12.44
CA LEU A 493 11.15 -5.82 13.00
C LEU A 493 10.25 -5.38 14.16
N SER A 494 10.73 -4.51 15.05
CA SER A 494 9.92 -3.97 16.13
C SER A 494 8.77 -3.11 15.60
N ALA A 495 9.00 -2.25 14.60
CA ALA A 495 7.94 -1.46 14.00
C ALA A 495 6.89 -2.36 13.33
N ASP A 496 7.33 -3.34 12.56
CA ASP A 496 6.43 -4.24 11.81
C ASP A 496 5.57 -5.08 12.75
N SER A 497 6.19 -5.65 13.80
CA SER A 497 5.48 -6.47 14.79
C SER A 497 4.52 -5.69 15.69
N LEU A 498 4.76 -4.39 15.93
CA LEU A 498 3.93 -3.57 16.80
C LEU A 498 2.84 -2.78 16.06
N LEU A 499 3.15 -2.33 14.84
CA LEU A 499 2.31 -1.41 14.06
C LEU A 499 1.63 -2.07 12.85
N GLY A 500 2.12 -3.24 12.41
CA GLY A 500 1.56 -4.00 11.29
C GLY A 500 0.38 -4.89 11.67
N GLY A 501 -0.44 -5.21 10.68
CA GLY A 501 -1.32 -6.39 10.66
C GLY A 501 -0.83 -7.48 9.69
N VAL A 502 0.29 -7.22 9.00
CA VAL A 502 1.10 -8.17 8.24
C VAL A 502 2.50 -8.19 8.86
N LEU A 503 3.05 -9.39 9.05
CA LEU A 503 4.43 -9.59 9.50
C LEU A 503 5.13 -10.57 8.54
N PHE A 504 5.69 -10.05 7.46
CA PHE A 504 6.34 -10.86 6.43
C PHE A 504 7.86 -10.73 6.44
N THR A 505 8.53 -11.78 5.99
CA THR A 505 9.94 -11.76 5.64
C THR A 505 10.15 -12.32 4.23
N SER A 506 11.32 -12.07 3.65
CA SER A 506 11.77 -12.74 2.43
C SER A 506 13.03 -13.58 2.66
N ASP A 507 13.41 -13.76 3.93
CA ASP A 507 14.62 -14.49 4.29
C ASP A 507 14.48 -16.01 4.09
N ASP A 508 15.64 -16.66 3.97
CA ASP A 508 15.74 -18.11 4.16
C ASP A 508 15.52 -18.47 5.64
N MET A 509 14.28 -18.73 6.02
CA MET A 509 13.96 -19.13 7.40
C MET A 509 14.68 -20.42 7.80
N GLY A 510 14.90 -21.34 6.86
CA GLY A 510 15.60 -22.60 7.10
C GLY A 510 17.09 -22.43 7.41
N ALA A 511 17.68 -21.30 7.03
CA ALA A 511 19.07 -20.97 7.31
C ALA A 511 19.28 -20.18 8.62
N TRP A 512 18.22 -19.87 9.36
CA TRP A 512 18.33 -19.10 10.59
C TRP A 512 19.04 -19.85 11.71
N ASP A 513 19.99 -19.17 12.36
CA ASP A 513 20.63 -19.65 13.58
C ASP A 513 19.67 -19.53 14.79
N SER A 514 20.00 -20.18 15.91
CA SER A 514 19.16 -20.15 17.12
C SER A 514 18.93 -18.73 17.67
N ARG A 515 19.83 -17.78 17.39
CA ARG A 515 19.65 -16.38 17.79
C ARG A 515 18.60 -15.70 16.93
N GLN A 516 18.67 -15.88 15.61
CA GLN A 516 17.66 -15.36 14.66
C GLN A 516 16.28 -15.94 14.97
N MET A 517 16.19 -17.25 15.24
CA MET A 517 14.94 -17.88 15.66
C MET A 517 14.38 -17.29 16.95
N GLY A 518 15.23 -17.04 17.96
CA GLY A 518 14.80 -16.39 19.21
C GLY A 518 14.30 -14.95 19.01
N ILE A 519 14.96 -14.18 18.13
CA ILE A 519 14.51 -12.84 17.77
C ILE A 519 13.15 -12.88 17.08
N PHE A 520 12.97 -13.78 16.11
CA PHE A 520 11.70 -13.97 15.41
C PHE A 520 10.58 -14.38 16.37
N HIS A 521 10.84 -15.36 17.25
CA HIS A 521 9.87 -15.80 18.26
C HIS A 521 9.36 -14.64 19.12
N ASN A 522 10.26 -13.78 19.62
CA ASN A 522 9.87 -12.64 20.44
C ASN A 522 9.04 -11.60 19.68
N ALA A 523 9.36 -11.37 18.41
CA ALA A 523 8.59 -10.47 17.55
C ALA A 523 7.22 -11.06 17.20
N LEU A 524 7.16 -12.35 16.89
CA LEU A 524 5.91 -13.08 16.62
C LEU A 524 4.99 -13.06 17.85
N ASP A 525 5.53 -13.34 19.03
CA ASP A 525 4.80 -13.25 20.30
C ASP A 525 4.19 -11.86 20.52
N THR A 526 4.95 -10.82 20.21
CA THR A 526 4.50 -9.43 20.30
C THR A 526 3.37 -9.16 19.31
N PHE A 527 3.56 -9.57 18.05
CA PHE A 527 2.58 -9.45 16.99
C PHE A 527 1.27 -10.18 17.31
N VAL A 528 1.35 -11.44 17.75
CA VAL A 528 0.17 -12.26 18.12
C VAL A 528 -0.59 -11.65 19.30
N ARG A 529 0.11 -11.23 20.37
CA ARG A 529 -0.55 -10.62 21.54
C ARG A 529 -1.34 -9.38 21.16
N ARG A 530 -0.75 -8.49 20.37
CA ARG A 530 -1.39 -7.25 19.91
C ARG A 530 -2.51 -7.52 18.89
N SER A 531 -2.35 -8.54 18.07
CA SER A 531 -3.33 -8.96 17.06
C SER A 531 -4.67 -9.38 17.65
N ARG A 532 -4.72 -9.85 18.90
CA ARG A 532 -5.97 -10.26 19.58
C ARG A 532 -7.04 -9.16 19.62
N GLU A 533 -6.64 -7.89 19.61
CA GLU A 533 -7.55 -6.74 19.59
C GLU A 533 -8.12 -6.47 18.19
N LEU A 534 -7.48 -7.01 17.15
CA LEU A 534 -7.82 -6.82 15.74
C LEU A 534 -8.66 -7.96 15.14
N VAL A 535 -8.67 -9.12 15.80
CA VAL A 535 -9.41 -10.31 15.36
C VAL A 535 -10.91 -9.99 15.31
N PRO A 536 -11.62 -10.39 14.23
CA PRO A 536 -13.08 -10.29 14.18
C PRO A 536 -13.68 -11.01 15.39
N ARG A 537 -14.46 -10.31 16.21
CA ARG A 537 -15.24 -10.97 17.26
C ARG A 537 -16.33 -11.77 16.57
N GLU A 538 -16.41 -13.07 16.84
CA GLU A 538 -17.62 -13.81 16.51
C GLU A 538 -18.79 -13.11 17.21
N GLU A 539 -19.73 -12.55 16.44
CA GLU A 539 -21.02 -12.16 17.00
C GLU A 539 -21.65 -13.45 17.52
N GLY A 540 -21.52 -13.65 18.84
CA GLY A 540 -22.12 -14.77 19.51
C GLY A 540 -23.59 -14.82 19.15
N SER A 541 -24.02 -15.98 18.63
CA SER A 541 -25.41 -16.39 18.57
C SER A 541 -26.11 -15.88 19.82
N GLY A 542 -27.12 -15.02 19.66
CA GLY A 542 -27.85 -14.42 20.76
C GLY A 542 -28.21 -15.46 21.81
N GLY A 543 -27.45 -15.45 22.91
CA GLY A 543 -27.84 -16.16 24.12
C GLY A 543 -29.09 -15.45 24.60
N LEU A 544 -30.24 -16.11 24.45
CA LEU A 544 -31.42 -15.74 25.23
C LEU A 544 -30.99 -15.74 26.69
N GLU A 545 -30.91 -14.55 27.28
CA GLU A 545 -31.05 -14.37 28.72
C GLU A 545 -32.43 -14.93 29.11
N THR A 546 -32.48 -16.18 29.53
CA THR A 546 -33.62 -16.67 30.30
C THR A 546 -33.45 -16.15 31.71
N ASN A 547 -34.19 -15.09 32.03
CA ASN A 547 -34.54 -14.74 33.39
C ASN A 547 -35.23 -15.94 34.05
N ASP A 548 -34.57 -16.59 35.00
CA ASP A 548 -35.17 -17.57 35.89
C ASP A 548 -35.52 -16.88 37.21
N ASP A 549 -36.78 -16.48 37.31
CA ASP A 549 -37.41 -16.03 38.56
C ASP A 549 -38.90 -16.38 38.49
N SER A 550 -39.28 -17.61 38.87
CA SER A 550 -40.40 -17.87 39.79
C SER A 550 -40.79 -19.35 39.91
N ARG A 551 -41.22 -19.65 41.15
CA ARG A 551 -41.65 -20.89 41.77
C ARG A 551 -42.93 -21.52 41.21
N ASP A 552 -42.98 -22.84 41.38
CA ASP A 552 -44.11 -23.72 41.75
C ASP A 552 -45.48 -23.52 41.08
N GLU A 553 -45.92 -24.53 40.32
CA GLU A 553 -47.18 -25.26 40.58
C GLU A 553 -47.30 -26.52 39.70
N GLU A 554 -47.80 -27.60 40.31
CA GLU A 554 -48.07 -28.92 39.73
C GLU A 554 -49.32 -28.89 38.82
N GLU A 555 -49.34 -29.64 37.71
CA GLU A 555 -50.48 -30.48 37.31
C GLU A 555 -50.19 -31.37 36.08
N GLU A 556 -50.74 -32.60 36.13
CA GLU A 556 -50.68 -33.67 35.12
C GLU A 556 -51.54 -33.37 33.87
N SER A 557 -51.14 -33.87 32.69
CA SER A 557 -51.94 -34.80 31.84
C SER A 557 -51.46 -34.92 30.37
N ASP A 558 -51.47 -36.17 29.90
CA ASP A 558 -51.76 -36.72 28.56
C ASP A 558 -51.08 -36.21 27.25
N GLY A 559 -50.49 -37.16 26.50
CA GLY A 559 -49.99 -37.00 25.11
C GLY A 559 -51.10 -37.03 24.04
N PRO A 560 -50.86 -37.40 22.75
CA PRO A 560 -49.59 -37.80 22.09
C PRO A 560 -49.33 -37.20 20.67
N SER A 561 -48.13 -37.50 20.12
CA SER A 561 -47.81 -37.91 18.72
C SER A 561 -48.08 -37.00 17.49
N SER A 562 -46.99 -36.67 16.77
CA SER A 562 -46.71 -36.95 15.32
C SER A 562 -45.49 -36.10 14.89
N ALA A 563 -44.31 -36.63 14.60
CA ALA A 563 -43.85 -37.42 13.44
C ALA A 563 -44.12 -36.73 12.09
N LEU A 564 -43.06 -36.22 11.44
CA LEU A 564 -42.82 -36.29 10.00
C LEU A 564 -41.34 -36.03 9.67
N ASP A 565 -40.86 -36.86 8.76
CA ASP A 565 -39.49 -37.26 8.52
C ASP A 565 -38.68 -36.34 7.60
N ALA A 566 -37.36 -36.48 7.73
CA ALA A 566 -36.34 -36.02 6.79
C ALA A 566 -36.16 -37.05 5.66
N GLU A 567 -36.00 -36.59 4.42
CA GLU A 567 -35.53 -37.41 3.31
C GLU A 567 -34.14 -36.94 2.84
N VAL A 568 -33.22 -37.91 2.89
CA VAL A 568 -31.87 -37.93 2.34
C VAL A 568 -31.95 -38.54 0.94
N VAL A 569 -31.27 -37.94 -0.04
CA VAL A 569 -31.01 -38.61 -1.33
C VAL A 569 -29.50 -38.65 -1.59
N THR A 570 -28.97 -39.86 -1.59
CA THR A 570 -27.66 -40.24 -2.11
C THR A 570 -27.83 -40.84 -3.51
N SER A 571 -26.86 -40.66 -4.40
CA SER A 571 -26.64 -41.58 -5.51
C SER A 571 -25.17 -41.64 -5.89
N ASP A 572 -24.59 -42.82 -5.66
CA ASP A 572 -23.33 -43.32 -6.21
C ASP A 572 -23.66 -44.19 -7.45
N MET A 573 -22.67 -44.42 -8.33
CA MET A 573 -22.45 -45.64 -9.16
C MET A 573 -21.62 -45.37 -10.45
N THR A 574 -20.32 -45.58 -10.30
CA THR A 574 -19.30 -46.28 -11.12
C THR A 574 -19.61 -46.98 -12.49
N GLN A 575 -18.60 -46.89 -13.41
CA GLN A 575 -18.06 -47.84 -14.44
C GLN A 575 -18.45 -47.71 -15.97
N PRO A 576 -17.69 -48.25 -16.98
CA PRO A 576 -16.33 -47.87 -17.45
C PRO A 576 -16.08 -47.93 -19.01
N MET A 577 -14.85 -47.60 -19.46
CA MET A 577 -14.12 -47.94 -20.75
C MET A 577 -14.44 -47.13 -22.05
N PRO A 578 -13.55 -47.04 -23.10
CA PRO A 578 -12.34 -47.84 -23.40
C PRO A 578 -11.06 -47.11 -23.89
N ILE A 579 -9.98 -47.91 -23.93
CA ILE A 579 -8.66 -47.69 -24.55
C ILE A 579 -8.73 -47.82 -26.08
N VAL A 580 -8.06 -46.94 -26.83
CA VAL A 580 -7.62 -47.18 -28.22
C VAL A 580 -6.20 -46.66 -28.39
N GLY A 581 -5.28 -47.55 -28.77
CA GLY A 581 -3.98 -47.20 -29.33
C GLY A 581 -3.96 -47.57 -30.81
N MET A 582 -3.37 -46.73 -31.65
CA MET A 582 -2.75 -47.17 -32.91
C MET A 582 -1.72 -46.15 -33.40
N THR A 583 -0.53 -46.68 -33.62
CA THR A 583 0.65 -46.18 -34.32
C THR A 583 0.36 -45.87 -35.79
N GLN A 584 0.99 -44.82 -36.33
CA GLN A 584 1.55 -44.87 -37.69
C GLN A 584 2.70 -43.87 -37.91
N LEU A 585 3.65 -44.34 -38.72
CA LEU A 585 5.00 -43.84 -38.97
C LEU A 585 5.10 -42.67 -39.96
N MET A 586 6.26 -42.01 -39.91
CA MET A 586 6.80 -40.89 -40.71
C MET A 586 6.81 -41.08 -42.24
N PRO A 587 7.22 -40.04 -43.00
CA PRO A 587 8.62 -40.03 -43.42
C PRO A 587 9.34 -38.67 -43.31
N ALA A 588 10.65 -38.74 -43.09
CA ALA A 588 11.64 -37.68 -43.24
C ALA A 588 12.05 -37.47 -44.72
N VAL A 589 12.98 -36.52 -44.95
CA VAL A 589 13.80 -36.18 -46.16
C VAL A 589 13.37 -34.81 -46.76
N ASP A 590 14.22 -33.82 -47.06
CA ASP A 590 15.68 -33.66 -47.08
C ASP A 590 16.07 -32.17 -46.88
N LYS A 591 17.33 -31.93 -46.51
CA LYS A 591 18.03 -30.65 -46.66
C LYS A 591 18.74 -30.64 -48.01
N THR A 592 18.62 -29.58 -48.81
CA THR A 592 19.74 -28.94 -49.53
C THR A 592 19.25 -27.79 -50.44
N ASP A 593 19.93 -26.66 -50.30
CA ASP A 593 20.34 -25.68 -51.34
C ASP A 593 19.98 -24.21 -51.05
N ALA A 594 21.00 -23.50 -50.54
CA ALA A 594 21.16 -22.04 -50.58
C ALA A 594 21.65 -21.60 -51.98
N PRO A 595 21.42 -20.35 -52.42
CA PRO A 595 22.47 -19.30 -52.33
C PRO A 595 21.92 -17.84 -52.34
N PRO A 596 22.75 -16.78 -52.42
CA PRO A 596 23.99 -16.47 -51.69
C PRO A 596 23.90 -15.13 -50.91
N ALA A 597 24.95 -14.88 -50.11
CA ALA A 597 25.15 -13.71 -49.27
C ALA A 597 25.41 -12.39 -50.03
N SER A 598 25.03 -11.28 -49.39
CA SER A 598 25.63 -9.96 -49.60
C SER A 598 26.22 -9.46 -48.27
N ASP A 599 27.55 -9.36 -48.26
CA ASP A 599 28.36 -8.72 -47.22
C ASP A 599 28.11 -7.21 -47.18
N GLU A 600 28.08 -6.66 -45.96
CA GLU A 600 28.74 -5.42 -45.48
C GLU A 600 27.94 -4.82 -44.31
N THR A 601 28.46 -4.92 -43.07
CA THR A 601 29.08 -3.80 -42.33
C THR A 601 29.29 -4.15 -40.84
N GLY A 602 30.57 -4.24 -40.45
CA GLY A 602 31.18 -3.81 -39.17
C GLY A 602 30.42 -3.98 -37.85
N VAL A 603 30.77 -5.04 -37.11
CA VAL A 603 30.59 -5.11 -35.65
C VAL A 603 31.73 -4.34 -34.97
N VAL A 604 31.39 -3.33 -34.18
CA VAL A 604 32.30 -2.69 -33.21
C VAL A 604 31.93 -3.22 -31.82
N PRO A 605 32.86 -3.76 -31.01
CA PRO A 605 32.56 -4.13 -29.63
C PRO A 605 32.41 -2.86 -28.78
N GLY A 606 31.34 -2.80 -27.97
CA GLY A 606 31.12 -1.71 -27.01
C GLY A 606 32.19 -1.69 -25.92
N PRO A 607 32.53 -0.50 -25.35
CA PRO A 607 33.64 -0.39 -24.41
C PRO A 607 33.28 -0.89 -23.00
N ASP A 608 34.30 -1.45 -22.37
CA ASP A 608 34.40 -1.91 -20.99
C ASP A 608 34.16 -0.75 -19.99
N MET A 609 33.15 -0.89 -19.14
CA MET A 609 32.70 0.11 -18.15
C MET A 609 33.52 0.07 -16.85
N THR A 610 34.85 0.19 -16.94
CA THR A 610 35.70 0.28 -15.74
C THR A 610 36.67 1.46 -15.68
N GLN A 611 36.73 2.35 -16.68
CA GLN A 611 37.59 3.55 -16.58
C GLN A 611 37.02 4.75 -17.34
N ALA A 612 36.24 5.61 -16.66
CA ALA A 612 36.00 6.99 -17.10
C ALA A 612 35.38 7.85 -15.97
N MET A 613 36.13 8.15 -14.90
CA MET A 613 35.86 9.32 -14.05
C MET A 613 37.16 9.80 -13.40
N GLU A 614 37.94 10.62 -14.11
CA GLU A 614 38.83 11.60 -13.47
C GLU A 614 38.32 13.00 -13.86
N GLY A 615 37.80 13.72 -12.87
CA GLY A 615 37.31 15.10 -12.94
C GLY A 615 37.39 15.72 -11.53
N PRO A 616 37.52 17.04 -11.41
CA PRO A 616 38.55 17.67 -10.58
C PRO A 616 38.26 17.70 -9.08
N ASP A 617 39.35 17.77 -8.34
CA ASP A 617 39.44 17.96 -6.89
C ASP A 617 38.70 19.22 -6.42
N MET A 618 37.68 19.01 -5.57
CA MET A 618 36.82 20.03 -4.96
C MET A 618 37.18 20.25 -3.48
N THR A 619 38.45 20.13 -3.08
CA THR A 619 38.89 20.70 -1.80
C THR A 619 39.21 22.19 -1.96
N GLN A 620 38.19 23.05 -1.87
CA GLN A 620 38.25 24.42 -1.33
C GLN A 620 36.95 25.19 -1.66
N ALA A 621 35.90 25.01 -0.84
CA ALA A 621 34.87 26.02 -0.66
C ALA A 621 34.04 25.74 0.61
N MET A 622 34.04 26.73 1.51
CA MET A 622 33.04 27.00 2.55
C MET A 622 33.19 26.28 3.90
N GLU A 623 34.03 26.88 4.75
CA GLU A 623 33.81 26.92 6.20
C GLU A 623 32.47 27.63 6.49
N GLY A 624 31.54 26.92 7.12
CA GLY A 624 30.26 27.41 7.65
C GLY A 624 29.98 26.74 9.00
N PRO A 625 29.12 27.33 9.86
CA PRO A 625 29.17 27.12 11.30
C PRO A 625 28.70 25.73 11.74
N ASP A 626 29.19 25.35 12.92
CA ASP A 626 28.98 24.13 13.68
C ASP A 626 27.50 23.63 13.66
N MET A 627 27.29 22.48 13.00
CA MET A 627 25.99 21.81 12.79
C MET A 627 25.59 20.88 13.96
N THR A 628 26.23 20.98 15.12
CA THR A 628 25.96 20.09 16.26
C THR A 628 24.63 20.33 16.99
N GLN A 629 23.79 21.27 16.54
CA GLN A 629 22.45 21.53 17.12
C GLN A 629 21.25 21.17 16.22
N ALA A 630 21.44 20.43 15.11
CA ALA A 630 20.34 20.00 14.23
C ALA A 630 20.06 18.47 14.27
N MET A 631 20.43 17.79 15.36
CA MET A 631 20.22 16.34 15.53
C MET A 631 19.29 15.98 16.70
N GLU A 632 18.33 16.85 17.04
CA GLU A 632 17.17 16.40 17.82
C GLU A 632 16.17 15.76 16.84
N GLY A 633 16.13 14.42 16.86
CA GLY A 633 15.15 13.63 16.12
C GLY A 633 13.72 13.94 16.59
N PRO A 634 12.70 13.53 15.82
CA PRO A 634 11.31 13.76 16.18
C PRO A 634 11.01 13.16 17.57
N ASP A 635 10.26 13.91 18.38
CA ASP A 635 9.74 13.46 19.67
C ASP A 635 9.03 12.11 19.49
N MET A 636 9.53 11.11 20.19
CA MET A 636 9.12 9.71 20.07
C MET A 636 7.82 9.42 20.84
N THR A 637 7.22 10.37 21.55
CA THR A 637 6.22 10.09 22.60
C THR A 637 4.79 9.73 22.18
N ILE A 638 4.47 9.51 20.89
CA ILE A 638 3.06 9.32 20.47
C ILE A 638 2.91 8.14 19.49
N VAL A 639 3.29 6.96 19.97
CA VAL A 639 2.42 5.78 19.89
C VAL A 639 2.09 5.42 21.34
N ASP A 640 0.94 4.79 21.59
CA ASP A 640 0.42 4.50 22.93
C ASP A 640 1.55 4.19 23.95
N ARG A 641 1.53 4.83 25.13
CA ARG A 641 2.64 4.74 26.12
C ARG A 641 3.07 3.29 26.44
N PRO A 642 2.17 2.29 26.43
CA PRO A 642 2.54 0.87 26.54
C PRO A 642 3.30 0.33 25.32
N LEU A 643 2.99 0.78 24.10
CA LEU A 643 3.65 0.36 22.86
C LEU A 643 5.06 0.94 22.74
N LEU A 644 5.25 2.20 23.11
CA LEU A 644 6.58 2.79 23.20
C LEU A 644 7.42 2.16 24.30
N ALA A 645 6.81 1.88 25.46
CA ALA A 645 7.48 1.12 26.51
C ALA A 645 7.84 -0.30 26.04
N ALA A 646 7.06 -0.91 25.15
CA ALA A 646 7.38 -2.20 24.54
C ALA A 646 8.55 -2.10 23.53
N ILE A 647 8.64 -1.02 22.73
CA ILE A 647 9.80 -0.72 21.86
C ILE A 647 11.06 -0.54 22.71
N GLU A 648 10.98 0.30 23.74
CA GLU A 648 12.10 0.57 24.66
C GLU A 648 12.47 -0.66 25.52
N ALA A 649 11.51 -1.54 25.84
CA ALA A 649 11.76 -2.79 26.55
C ALA A 649 12.42 -3.85 25.63
N ALA A 650 11.96 -3.98 24.38
CA ALA A 650 12.59 -4.85 23.39
C ALA A 650 14.05 -4.44 23.10
N GLU A 651 14.34 -3.14 23.14
CA GLU A 651 15.71 -2.60 23.04
C GLU A 651 16.59 -2.97 24.25
N ARG A 652 16.02 -3.14 25.45
CA ARG A 652 16.76 -3.54 26.66
C ARG A 652 16.99 -5.05 26.75
N GLU A 653 16.02 -5.87 26.31
CA GLU A 653 16.14 -7.33 26.34
C GLU A 653 17.14 -7.87 25.30
N GLY A 654 17.29 -7.19 24.16
CA GLY A 654 18.28 -7.53 23.13
C GLY A 654 19.75 -7.24 23.51
N ASN A 655 19.98 -6.58 24.65
CA ASN A 655 21.29 -6.04 25.03
C ASN A 655 21.79 -6.56 26.40
N SER A 656 21.47 -7.81 26.76
CA SER A 656 22.06 -8.46 27.93
C SER A 656 23.50 -8.94 27.62
N PRO A 657 24.54 -8.46 28.34
CA PRO A 657 25.90 -8.98 28.19
C PRO A 657 25.98 -10.42 28.72
N LYS A 658 26.67 -11.29 27.99
CA LYS A 658 26.98 -12.65 28.42
C LYS A 658 27.77 -12.64 29.74
N GLU A 659 27.26 -13.36 30.74
CA GLU A 659 28.06 -13.82 31.88
C GLU A 659 29.23 -14.68 31.38
N GLY A 660 30.43 -14.32 31.81
CA GLY A 660 31.66 -15.05 31.48
C GLY A 660 32.90 -14.31 31.92
N ASP A 661 33.08 -14.16 33.24
CA ASP A 661 34.39 -14.30 33.91
C ASP A 661 34.22 -14.04 35.42
N ALA A 662 33.82 -15.09 36.13
CA ALA A 662 34.05 -15.22 37.56
C ALA A 662 34.69 -16.58 37.77
N LEU A 663 36.02 -16.62 37.85
CA LEU A 663 36.83 -17.64 38.52
C LEU A 663 38.32 -17.28 38.36
N ARG A 664 38.88 -16.54 39.33
CA ARG A 664 40.17 -16.92 39.93
C ARG A 664 40.42 -16.22 41.25
N GLU A 665 40.68 -17.06 42.23
CA GLU A 665 40.92 -16.78 43.64
C GLU A 665 42.24 -16.04 43.92
N SER A 666 42.21 -15.37 45.07
CA SER A 666 43.26 -14.97 46.01
C SER A 666 44.71 -15.42 45.77
N ASP A 667 45.62 -14.45 45.89
CA ASP A 667 46.77 -14.43 46.83
C ASP A 667 47.44 -13.05 46.66
N ASP A 668 47.26 -12.13 47.61
CA ASP A 668 48.12 -11.84 48.77
C ASP A 668 49.53 -11.33 48.44
N THR A 669 49.93 -10.31 49.20
CA THR A 669 51.24 -9.64 49.31
C THR A 669 51.64 -8.55 48.30
N SER A 670 51.39 -7.31 48.74
CA SER A 670 52.38 -6.23 48.88
C SER A 670 53.77 -6.42 48.26
N LEU A 671 54.21 -5.47 47.43
CA LEU A 671 55.24 -4.49 47.77
C LEU A 671 55.58 -3.59 46.56
N GLU A 672 55.81 -2.33 46.89
CA GLU A 672 56.32 -1.25 46.08
C GLU A 672 57.62 -1.62 45.35
N THR A 673 57.80 -1.16 44.11
CA THR A 673 58.82 -0.17 43.73
C THR A 673 58.90 0.01 42.21
N GLU A 674 58.90 1.30 41.83
CA GLU A 674 59.75 1.93 40.81
C GLU A 674 60.01 1.21 39.47
N GLY A 675 59.40 1.77 38.42
CA GLY A 675 60.11 2.68 37.53
C GLY A 675 61.15 2.11 36.55
N ASN A 676 60.87 2.36 35.26
CA ASN A 676 61.83 2.62 34.17
C ASN A 676 62.74 1.43 33.76
N THR A 677 62.97 1.08 32.49
CA THR A 677 63.04 1.84 31.23
C THR A 677 63.07 0.84 30.08
N HIS A 678 62.45 1.23 28.96
CA HIS A 678 62.81 0.98 27.56
C HIS A 678 63.75 -0.19 27.18
N GLU A 679 63.22 -1.08 26.33
CA GLU A 679 63.57 -1.13 24.90
C GLU A 679 62.31 -1.30 24.05
#